data_AF-A0AAJ5ZB08-F1
#
_entry.id   AF-A0AAJ5ZB08-F1
#
_cell.length_a   1.000
_cell.length_b   1.000
_cell.length_c   1.000
_cell.angle_alpha   90.00
_cell.angle_beta   90.00
_cell.angle_gamma   90.00
#
_symmetry.space_group_name_H-M   'P 1'
#
loop_
_entity.id
_entity.type
_entity.pdbx_description
1 polymer ?
#
loop_
_entity_poly.entity_id
_entity_poly.type
_entity_poly.pdbx_seq_one_letter_code
_entity_poly.pdbx_strand_id
1 'polypeptide(L)'
;MLIPHHRIQGLAELLAELRQEGTQDPLAVVSIHPMKAMAFAAAKERFEQLVARVQPVLLAHPCRIAVSFGKDSMLTLAIFVEAYRQLLKAGQAPCAPLLITRADTGIESPVMNMFARRQVSLLNAYLDQEQIPHEIHEATPPDRYSWAVMYLSGLKLITVGASKYADCSAILKVEPLQKVESTLAKRFAGNRIVTVTGVRLSESADRAESIRKYGLDKGVLVEGEDRSLDFAPIVDLDTDEVWMLLRCMGESARREYGSCLPFWDASTWYLQKLYGDQADNCPITASGAMSGGRSGGCSSSLRSGCALCTVVNNDKQAESLSDLPQYPQLANLLAIRNWMSHHFFNMQYRRFIGRKPDEHGYVALHPNTMNERWMTSMLRWCLQADRDESLRAEAFQNALLSDAWRQDTGVMAILNDTDSRMTRAHKAEWLENYVLEMQQPTFQIVTPTQLLMIDAFWSRDGYDIAPFAALKTYHEVYHLGESVPYPTVTGSRYTNNIPASRYVHIEQDPELRELAEIDRSQIFASYMADLTALDFAPQGCGTVRKMRMFETQPVRYGDKTGAVFSVWSGEWDEVPAITPTDENDACGYVIDEEAASFILNEAISDYVRLHDQFYHGESGLAHRANVTLRRLLSEGVLRLSDNAKRHTARLMARADIYHRHGLTFMADCEDPAMVTRTLSEGDYQAAVALLKSETVVTPEPLVPTIHEQLQDLAAALSQIRKLYKNLAQRRALGMVTLQQMGRQFTFDGVAYSAVTDHYGVQLSALRQLCRSPRNLLTLLPANATLRSEGMPLAVEDHLQQACQQLVAEFNTVLQAGWQVIADTLKGGRHGAKEMTLFFVNNRMGFMQDPQTAWQYADQQCRLLAMHQETQAAA
;
A
#
# COMPACT_ATOMS: atom_id res chain seq x y z
N MET A 1 -7.15 -29.37 -8.98
CA MET A 1 -5.95 -29.93 -9.66
C MET A 1 -6.32 -30.13 -11.13
N LEU A 2 -5.54 -29.61 -12.09
CA LEU A 2 -5.87 -29.73 -13.52
C LEU A 2 -5.84 -31.18 -13.98
N ILE A 3 -6.74 -31.55 -14.90
CA ILE A 3 -6.76 -32.87 -15.53
C ILE A 3 -5.69 -32.89 -16.63
N PRO A 4 -4.67 -33.75 -16.54
CA PRO A 4 -3.64 -33.84 -17.57
C PRO A 4 -4.21 -34.26 -18.92
N HIS A 5 -3.66 -33.74 -20.03
CA HIS A 5 -4.15 -34.04 -21.40
C HIS A 5 -4.31 -35.53 -21.69
N HIS A 6 -3.36 -36.36 -21.24
CA HIS A 6 -3.39 -37.81 -21.46
C HIS A 6 -4.51 -38.54 -20.68
N ARG A 7 -5.17 -37.87 -19.73
CA ARG A 7 -6.31 -38.41 -18.98
C ARG A 7 -7.66 -37.96 -19.54
N ILE A 8 -7.68 -37.03 -20.49
CA ILE A 8 -8.91 -36.55 -21.14
C ILE A 8 -9.24 -37.50 -22.29
N GLN A 9 -10.36 -38.21 -22.18
CA GLN A 9 -10.73 -39.26 -23.13
C GLN A 9 -10.87 -38.70 -24.55
N GLY A 10 -10.13 -39.30 -25.49
CA GLY A 10 -10.18 -38.98 -26.93
C GLY A 10 -9.65 -37.59 -27.33
N LEU A 11 -9.09 -36.80 -26.40
CA LEU A 11 -8.44 -35.53 -26.73
C LEU A 11 -7.15 -35.76 -27.53
N ALA A 12 -6.30 -36.70 -27.10
CA ALA A 12 -5.04 -37.01 -27.78
C ALA A 12 -5.26 -37.51 -29.22
N GLU A 13 -6.29 -38.35 -29.41
CA GLU A 13 -6.70 -38.86 -30.73
C GLU A 13 -7.19 -37.71 -31.62
N LEU A 14 -8.07 -36.84 -31.11
CA LEU A 14 -8.56 -35.68 -31.86
C LEU A 14 -7.43 -34.70 -32.23
N LEU A 15 -6.54 -34.39 -31.28
CA LEU A 15 -5.37 -33.55 -31.55
C LEU A 15 -4.45 -34.20 -32.58
N ALA A 16 -4.25 -35.52 -32.52
CA ALA A 16 -3.50 -36.26 -33.52
C ALA A 16 -4.21 -36.20 -34.89
N GLU A 17 -5.52 -36.38 -34.98
CA GLU A 17 -6.31 -36.26 -36.22
C GLU A 17 -6.32 -34.85 -36.82
N LEU A 18 -6.27 -33.82 -35.98
CA LEU A 18 -6.15 -32.43 -36.43
C LEU A 18 -4.72 -32.13 -36.92
N ARG A 19 -3.70 -32.81 -36.38
CA ARG A 19 -2.29 -32.68 -36.76
C ARG A 19 -1.85 -33.59 -37.91
N GLN A 20 -2.48 -34.76 -38.06
CA GLN A 20 -2.24 -35.74 -39.11
C GLN A 20 -3.02 -35.34 -40.35
N GLU A 21 -2.41 -34.54 -41.22
CA GLU A 21 -2.85 -34.49 -42.61
C GLU A 21 -2.55 -35.85 -43.27
N GLY A 22 -3.55 -36.41 -43.95
CA GLY A 22 -3.47 -37.72 -44.56
C GLY A 22 -2.39 -37.80 -45.64
N THR A 23 -1.41 -38.69 -45.47
CA THR A 23 -0.59 -39.32 -46.53
C THR A 23 0.06 -38.42 -47.61
N GLN A 24 0.18 -37.12 -47.37
CA GLN A 24 1.20 -36.25 -47.95
C GLN A 24 1.77 -35.47 -46.78
N ASP A 25 3.08 -35.57 -46.59
CA ASP A 25 3.81 -34.96 -45.48
C ASP A 25 3.34 -33.51 -45.24
N PRO A 26 2.91 -33.11 -44.02
CA PRO A 26 2.54 -31.73 -43.71
C PRO A 26 3.74 -30.75 -43.74
N LEU A 27 4.95 -31.26 -43.95
CA LEU A 27 6.16 -30.51 -44.35
C LEU A 27 6.51 -30.67 -45.84
N ALA A 28 5.78 -31.48 -46.61
CA ALA A 28 5.89 -31.50 -48.06
C ALA A 28 5.27 -30.22 -48.61
N VAL A 29 6.16 -29.24 -48.75
CA VAL A 29 6.10 -28.06 -49.60
C VAL A 29 5.05 -28.21 -50.72
N VAL A 30 3.81 -27.80 -50.44
CA VAL A 30 2.97 -27.16 -51.45
C VAL A 30 3.83 -26.05 -52.06
N SER A 31 3.82 -25.86 -53.37
CA SER A 31 4.66 -24.84 -54.04
C SER A 31 4.54 -23.50 -53.31
N ILE A 32 5.50 -23.18 -52.44
CA ILE A 32 5.44 -21.96 -51.63
C ILE A 32 5.49 -20.82 -52.63
N HIS A 33 4.51 -19.93 -52.52
CA HIS A 33 4.43 -18.81 -53.44
C HIS A 33 5.75 -18.03 -53.38
N PRO A 34 6.42 -17.75 -54.51
CA PRO A 34 7.75 -17.11 -54.50
C PRO A 34 7.79 -15.81 -53.68
N MET A 35 6.70 -15.05 -53.68
CA MET A 35 6.59 -13.83 -52.86
C MET A 35 6.63 -14.10 -51.34
N LYS A 36 6.06 -15.20 -50.86
CA LYS A 36 6.14 -15.57 -49.43
C LYS A 36 7.57 -15.98 -49.05
N ALA A 37 8.24 -16.73 -49.91
CA ALA A 37 9.65 -17.09 -49.70
C ALA A 37 10.57 -15.84 -49.70
N MET A 38 10.34 -14.89 -50.63
CA MET A 38 11.05 -13.61 -50.64
C MET A 38 10.77 -12.77 -49.39
N ALA A 39 9.51 -12.71 -48.95
CA ALA A 39 9.13 -11.99 -47.75
C ALA A 39 9.77 -12.59 -46.49
N PHE A 40 9.87 -13.93 -46.41
CA PHE A 40 10.63 -14.59 -45.35
C PHE A 40 12.12 -14.26 -45.40
N ALA A 41 12.74 -14.27 -46.59
CA ALA A 41 14.16 -13.93 -46.72
C ALA A 41 14.44 -12.51 -46.20
N ALA A 42 13.59 -11.54 -46.56
CA ALA A 42 13.68 -10.17 -46.05
C ALA A 42 13.46 -10.10 -44.53
N ALA A 43 12.44 -10.80 -44.01
CA ALA A 43 12.17 -10.86 -42.58
C ALA A 43 13.33 -11.49 -41.80
N LYS A 44 13.95 -12.54 -42.34
CA LYS A 44 15.12 -13.22 -41.76
C LYS A 44 16.32 -12.30 -41.69
N GLU A 45 16.66 -11.62 -42.80
CA GLU A 45 17.75 -10.65 -42.80
C GLU A 45 17.51 -9.54 -41.77
N ARG A 46 16.28 -9.01 -41.72
CA ARG A 46 15.89 -7.98 -40.76
C ARG A 46 16.00 -8.47 -39.31
N PHE A 47 15.56 -9.69 -39.03
CA PHE A 47 15.68 -10.31 -37.71
C PHE A 47 17.14 -10.50 -37.29
N GLU A 48 17.99 -11.00 -38.18
CA GLU A 48 19.43 -11.18 -37.93
C GLU A 48 20.14 -9.84 -37.66
N GLN A 49 19.77 -8.77 -38.38
CA GLN A 49 20.26 -7.42 -38.10
C GLN A 49 19.88 -6.95 -36.69
N LEU A 50 18.64 -7.22 -36.24
CA LEU A 50 18.17 -6.86 -34.91
C LEU A 50 18.87 -7.69 -33.82
N VAL A 51 19.10 -8.98 -34.06
CA VAL A 51 19.87 -9.86 -33.15
C VAL A 51 21.30 -9.35 -33.02
N ALA A 52 21.97 -9.04 -34.13
CA ALA A 52 23.31 -8.47 -34.13
C ALA A 52 23.38 -7.11 -33.42
N ARG A 53 22.32 -6.29 -33.54
CA ARG A 53 22.21 -4.98 -32.89
C ARG A 53 22.25 -5.07 -31.36
N VAL A 54 21.68 -6.12 -30.76
CA VAL A 54 21.57 -6.24 -29.29
C VAL A 54 22.77 -6.95 -28.63
N GLN A 55 23.50 -7.79 -29.39
CA GLN A 55 24.63 -8.58 -28.87
C GLN A 55 25.72 -7.76 -28.16
N PRO A 56 26.22 -6.62 -28.69
CA PRO A 56 27.23 -5.82 -28.01
C PRO A 56 26.77 -5.29 -26.65
N VAL A 57 25.47 -4.96 -26.52
CA VAL A 57 24.89 -4.46 -25.28
C VAL A 57 24.84 -5.57 -24.23
N LEU A 58 24.48 -6.80 -24.63
CA LEU A 58 24.45 -7.97 -23.74
C LEU A 58 25.82 -8.37 -23.19
N LEU A 59 26.88 -8.17 -23.98
CA LEU A 59 28.25 -8.43 -23.55
C LEU A 59 28.77 -7.36 -22.59
N ALA A 60 28.30 -6.11 -22.74
CA ALA A 60 28.78 -4.97 -21.96
C ALA A 60 27.98 -4.70 -20.68
N HIS A 61 26.68 -5.00 -20.66
CA HIS A 61 25.77 -4.60 -19.58
C HIS A 61 24.71 -5.65 -19.24
N PRO A 62 24.27 -5.73 -17.98
CA PRO A 62 23.02 -6.41 -17.63
C PRO A 62 21.85 -5.74 -18.34
N CYS A 63 20.98 -6.52 -18.98
CA CYS A 63 19.82 -6.00 -19.69
C CYS A 63 18.53 -6.52 -19.06
N ARG A 64 17.61 -5.61 -18.77
CA ARG A 64 16.27 -5.91 -18.25
C ARG A 64 15.23 -5.62 -19.31
N ILE A 65 14.45 -6.62 -19.67
CA ILE A 65 13.41 -6.52 -20.70
C ILE A 65 12.04 -6.47 -20.03
N ALA A 66 11.31 -5.38 -20.21
CA ALA A 66 9.93 -5.27 -19.76
C ALA A 66 8.98 -5.91 -20.79
N VAL A 67 8.23 -6.93 -20.38
CA VAL A 67 7.44 -7.76 -21.31
C VAL A 67 5.96 -7.76 -20.93
N SER A 68 5.10 -7.35 -21.86
CA SER A 68 3.64 -7.48 -21.75
C SER A 68 3.07 -8.61 -22.61
N PHE A 69 3.89 -9.31 -23.41
CA PHE A 69 3.49 -10.27 -24.44
C PHE A 69 2.50 -9.70 -25.47
N GLY A 70 2.44 -8.35 -25.59
CA GLY A 70 1.93 -7.72 -26.80
C GLY A 70 2.95 -7.82 -27.93
N LYS A 71 2.52 -7.55 -29.17
CA LYS A 71 3.32 -7.72 -30.40
C LYS A 71 4.75 -7.17 -30.31
N ASP A 72 4.92 -5.94 -29.83
CA ASP A 72 6.22 -5.26 -29.84
C ASP A 72 7.16 -5.83 -28.76
N SER A 73 6.62 -6.06 -27.55
CA SER A 73 7.38 -6.65 -26.45
C SER A 73 7.74 -8.12 -26.68
N MET A 74 6.89 -8.87 -27.38
CA MET A 74 7.15 -10.27 -27.76
C MET A 74 8.30 -10.35 -28.76
N LEU A 75 8.26 -9.55 -29.83
CA LEU A 75 9.33 -9.48 -30.80
C LEU A 75 10.66 -9.06 -30.15
N THR A 76 10.61 -8.04 -29.28
CA THR A 76 11.79 -7.58 -28.53
C THR A 76 12.40 -8.71 -27.72
N LEU A 77 11.58 -9.47 -26.98
CA LEU A 77 12.07 -10.60 -26.20
C LEU A 77 12.66 -11.72 -27.09
N ALA A 78 12.00 -12.06 -28.20
CA ALA A 78 12.49 -13.08 -29.14
C ALA A 78 13.88 -12.74 -29.71
N ILE A 79 14.13 -11.47 -30.03
CA ILE A 79 15.45 -10.99 -30.48
C ILE A 79 16.51 -11.23 -29.41
N PHE A 80 16.21 -10.92 -28.15
CA PHE A 80 17.16 -11.10 -27.04
C PHE A 80 17.40 -12.57 -26.72
N VAL A 81 16.36 -13.41 -26.69
CA VAL A 81 16.49 -14.86 -26.47
C VAL A 81 17.40 -15.47 -27.54
N GLU A 82 17.19 -15.12 -28.81
CA GLU A 82 18.05 -15.59 -29.89
C GLU A 82 19.49 -15.06 -29.76
N ALA A 83 19.68 -13.80 -29.37
CA ALA A 83 21.00 -13.23 -29.15
C ALA A 83 21.77 -13.98 -28.04
N TYR A 84 21.12 -14.27 -26.91
CA TYR A 84 21.69 -15.10 -25.83
C TYR A 84 22.10 -16.48 -26.36
N ARG A 85 21.21 -17.15 -27.10
CA ARG A 85 21.48 -18.47 -27.67
C ARG A 85 22.69 -18.46 -28.61
N GLN A 86 22.79 -17.46 -29.49
CA GLN A 86 23.92 -17.32 -30.41
C GLN A 86 25.24 -17.03 -29.68
N LEU A 87 25.24 -16.15 -28.68
CA LEU A 87 26.42 -15.81 -27.88
C LEU A 87 26.94 -17.02 -27.11
N LEU A 88 26.06 -17.73 -26.41
CA LEU A 88 26.42 -18.93 -25.64
C LEU A 88 26.98 -20.04 -26.56
N LYS A 89 26.35 -20.25 -27.72
CA LYS A 89 26.85 -21.20 -28.72
C LYS A 89 28.22 -20.81 -29.28
N ALA A 90 28.51 -19.52 -29.37
CA ALA A 90 29.82 -18.98 -29.75
C ALA A 90 30.86 -18.99 -28.60
N GLY A 91 30.50 -19.49 -27.41
CA GLY A 91 31.37 -19.49 -26.22
C GLY A 91 31.54 -18.12 -25.58
N GLN A 92 30.69 -17.14 -25.91
CA GLN A 92 30.70 -15.80 -25.33
C GLN A 92 29.64 -15.71 -24.24
N ALA A 93 30.07 -15.47 -23.00
CA ALA A 93 29.16 -15.31 -21.87
C ALA A 93 28.60 -13.87 -21.84
N PRO A 94 27.26 -13.69 -21.85
CA PRO A 94 26.64 -12.40 -21.57
C PRO A 94 27.01 -11.87 -20.17
N CYS A 95 26.95 -10.55 -19.98
CA CYS A 95 27.34 -9.89 -18.74
C CYS A 95 26.50 -10.31 -17.51
N ALA A 96 25.25 -10.69 -17.74
CA ALA A 96 24.28 -11.10 -16.72
C ALA A 96 23.30 -12.13 -17.28
N PRO A 97 22.55 -12.88 -16.42
CA PRO A 97 21.41 -13.64 -16.87
C PRO A 97 20.39 -12.74 -17.58
N LEU A 98 19.57 -13.34 -18.46
CA LEU A 98 18.45 -12.68 -19.12
C LEU A 98 17.42 -12.24 -18.06
N LEU A 99 17.34 -10.94 -17.77
CA LEU A 99 16.40 -10.40 -16.80
C LEU A 99 15.11 -9.98 -17.50
N ILE A 100 14.00 -10.62 -17.13
CA ILE A 100 12.68 -10.31 -17.66
C ILE A 100 11.82 -9.76 -16.52
N THR A 101 11.15 -8.65 -16.76
CA THR A 101 10.18 -8.07 -15.82
C THR A 101 8.81 -7.95 -16.45
N ARG A 102 7.77 -8.36 -15.73
CA ARG A 102 6.37 -8.27 -16.13
C ARG A 102 5.56 -7.65 -15.00
N ALA A 103 4.57 -6.82 -15.36
CA ALA A 103 3.53 -6.41 -14.44
C ALA A 103 2.29 -7.27 -14.66
N ASP A 104 1.68 -7.70 -13.56
CA ASP A 104 0.31 -8.19 -13.52
C ASP A 104 -0.52 -7.21 -12.69
N THR A 105 -1.48 -6.55 -13.34
CA THR A 105 -2.35 -5.58 -12.65
C THR A 105 -3.42 -6.23 -11.78
N GLY A 106 -3.56 -7.57 -11.83
CA GLY A 106 -4.61 -8.35 -11.17
C GLY A 106 -5.97 -8.30 -11.86
N ILE A 107 -6.11 -7.49 -12.92
CA ILE A 107 -7.34 -7.33 -13.71
C ILE A 107 -7.06 -7.29 -15.21
N GLU A 108 -6.01 -7.96 -15.67
CA GLU A 108 -5.71 -8.12 -17.10
C GLU A 108 -6.91 -8.71 -17.86
N SER A 109 -6.99 -8.48 -19.18
CA SER A 109 -7.97 -9.20 -20.01
C SER A 109 -7.75 -10.72 -19.85
N PRO A 110 -8.77 -11.52 -19.48
CA PRO A 110 -8.60 -12.95 -19.21
C PRO A 110 -7.92 -13.69 -20.37
N VAL A 111 -8.29 -13.35 -21.61
CA VAL A 111 -7.74 -13.95 -22.82
C VAL A 111 -6.25 -13.62 -23.00
N MET A 112 -5.87 -12.37 -22.72
CA MET A 112 -4.47 -11.94 -22.79
C MET A 112 -3.65 -12.49 -21.62
N ASN A 113 -4.26 -12.64 -20.45
CA ASN A 113 -3.60 -13.22 -19.28
C ASN A 113 -3.31 -14.71 -19.48
N MET A 114 -4.30 -15.48 -19.96
CA MET A 114 -4.11 -16.89 -20.36
C MET A 114 -2.95 -17.00 -21.36
N PHE A 115 -2.95 -16.17 -22.41
CA PHE A 115 -1.86 -16.14 -23.37
C PHE A 115 -0.52 -15.82 -22.71
N ALA A 116 -0.47 -14.79 -21.86
CA ALA A 116 0.75 -14.38 -21.18
C ALA A 116 1.32 -15.49 -20.29
N ARG A 117 0.49 -16.12 -19.44
CA ARG A 117 0.87 -17.23 -18.56
C ARG A 117 1.43 -18.40 -19.35
N ARG A 118 0.78 -18.76 -20.47
CA ARG A 118 1.29 -19.79 -21.38
C ARG A 118 2.65 -19.41 -21.97
N GLN A 119 2.82 -18.17 -22.43
CA GLN A 119 4.11 -17.71 -22.98
C GLN A 119 5.22 -17.74 -21.92
N VAL A 120 4.96 -17.36 -20.67
CA VAL A 120 5.94 -17.51 -19.57
C VAL A 120 6.34 -18.97 -19.41
N SER A 121 5.36 -19.89 -19.34
CA SER A 121 5.62 -21.32 -19.15
C SER A 121 6.49 -21.91 -20.27
N LEU A 122 6.13 -21.65 -21.53
CA LEU A 122 6.90 -22.14 -22.68
C LEU A 122 8.28 -21.49 -22.79
N LEU A 123 8.38 -20.19 -22.52
CA LEU A 123 9.65 -19.48 -22.49
C LEU A 123 10.58 -20.09 -21.44
N ASN A 124 10.09 -20.31 -20.21
CA ASN A 124 10.91 -20.89 -19.14
C ASN A 124 11.46 -22.27 -19.53
N ALA A 125 10.58 -23.15 -20.03
CA ALA A 125 10.98 -24.47 -20.50
C ALA A 125 12.02 -24.41 -21.64
N TYR A 126 11.85 -23.48 -22.58
CA TYR A 126 12.79 -23.28 -23.68
C TYR A 126 14.14 -22.74 -23.20
N LEU A 127 14.14 -21.75 -22.30
CA LEU A 127 15.37 -21.18 -21.74
C LEU A 127 16.16 -22.23 -20.93
N ASP A 128 15.46 -23.06 -20.16
CA ASP A 128 16.06 -24.19 -19.43
C ASP A 128 16.70 -25.21 -20.40
N GLN A 129 15.97 -25.57 -21.46
CA GLN A 129 16.43 -26.51 -22.48
C GLN A 129 17.67 -25.99 -23.22
N GLU A 130 17.67 -24.71 -23.60
CA GLU A 130 18.80 -24.06 -24.28
C GLU A 130 19.92 -23.63 -23.32
N GLN A 131 19.78 -23.92 -22.01
CA GLN A 131 20.73 -23.57 -20.96
C GLN A 131 21.05 -22.06 -20.91
N ILE A 132 20.05 -21.22 -21.19
CA ILE A 132 20.16 -19.77 -21.12
C ILE A 132 19.94 -19.33 -19.66
N PRO A 133 20.93 -18.73 -18.98
CA PRO A 133 20.74 -18.21 -17.64
C PRO A 133 19.70 -17.09 -17.64
N HIS A 134 18.67 -17.17 -16.81
CA HIS A 134 17.56 -16.23 -16.85
C HIS A 134 16.90 -16.03 -15.48
N GLU A 135 16.20 -14.90 -15.34
CA GLU A 135 15.34 -14.60 -14.19
C GLU A 135 14.08 -13.90 -14.70
N ILE A 136 12.90 -14.44 -14.37
CA ILE A 136 11.60 -13.85 -14.71
C ILE A 136 10.98 -13.32 -13.43
N HIS A 137 10.83 -11.99 -13.35
CA HIS A 137 10.26 -11.29 -12.22
C HIS A 137 8.87 -10.76 -12.58
N GLU A 138 7.84 -11.24 -11.90
CA GLU A 138 6.47 -10.74 -12.00
C GLU A 138 6.16 -9.81 -10.82
N ALA A 139 5.57 -8.66 -11.12
CA ALA A 139 5.21 -7.64 -10.14
C ALA A 139 3.70 -7.43 -10.11
N THR A 140 3.10 -7.62 -8.93
CA THR A 140 1.67 -7.47 -8.68
C THR A 140 1.45 -6.42 -7.57
N PRO A 141 0.41 -5.56 -7.65
CA PRO A 141 0.10 -4.64 -6.57
C PRO A 141 -0.29 -5.42 -5.29
N PRO A 142 0.14 -4.99 -4.10
CA PRO A 142 -0.32 -5.58 -2.85
C PRO A 142 -1.81 -5.30 -2.64
N ASP A 143 -2.49 -6.11 -1.85
CA ASP A 143 -3.97 -6.11 -1.73
C ASP A 143 -4.57 -4.72 -1.49
N ARG A 144 -4.00 -3.91 -0.59
CA ARG A 144 -4.49 -2.54 -0.34
C ARG A 144 -4.55 -1.66 -1.58
N TYR A 145 -3.63 -1.89 -2.52
CA TYR A 145 -3.50 -1.14 -3.77
C TYR A 145 -4.04 -1.93 -4.97
N SER A 146 -4.70 -3.07 -4.75
CA SER A 146 -5.36 -3.80 -5.83
C SER A 146 -6.53 -2.99 -6.40
N TRP A 147 -6.92 -3.31 -7.63
CA TRP A 147 -8.06 -2.65 -8.26
C TRP A 147 -9.33 -2.82 -7.41
N ALA A 148 -9.62 -4.04 -6.94
CA ALA A 148 -10.78 -4.33 -6.13
C ALA A 148 -10.82 -3.47 -4.87
N VAL A 149 -9.75 -3.45 -4.07
CA VAL A 149 -9.75 -2.69 -2.83
C VAL A 149 -9.86 -1.20 -3.11
N MET A 150 -9.07 -0.64 -4.02
CA MET A 150 -9.08 0.81 -4.25
C MET A 150 -10.45 1.36 -4.71
N TYR A 151 -11.12 0.65 -5.63
CA TYR A 151 -12.32 1.15 -6.29
C TYR A 151 -13.62 0.64 -5.67
N LEU A 152 -13.63 -0.55 -5.07
CA LEU A 152 -14.81 -1.10 -4.39
C LEU A 152 -14.95 -0.57 -2.95
N SER A 153 -13.85 -0.13 -2.30
CA SER A 153 -13.90 0.49 -0.97
C SER A 153 -13.95 2.03 -0.97
N GLY A 154 -13.92 2.66 -2.15
CA GLY A 154 -14.07 4.12 -2.30
C GLY A 154 -12.80 4.93 -2.01
N LEU A 155 -11.63 4.29 -1.88
CA LEU A 155 -10.34 4.97 -1.68
C LEU A 155 -9.91 5.79 -2.89
N LYS A 156 -10.30 5.37 -4.10
CA LYS A 156 -9.99 6.04 -5.37
C LYS A 156 -11.23 6.07 -6.28
N LEU A 157 -11.26 7.07 -7.15
CA LEU A 157 -12.18 7.09 -8.29
C LEU A 157 -11.52 6.43 -9.49
N ILE A 158 -12.29 5.64 -10.25
CA ILE A 158 -11.83 5.11 -11.54
C ILE A 158 -11.50 6.24 -12.51
N THR A 159 -10.52 6.03 -13.39
CA THR A 159 -10.21 6.97 -14.48
C THR A 159 -11.07 6.66 -15.70
N VAL A 160 -11.97 7.56 -16.08
CA VAL A 160 -12.83 7.39 -17.26
C VAL A 160 -12.45 8.37 -18.37
N GLY A 161 -12.31 7.83 -19.59
CA GLY A 161 -11.89 8.60 -20.76
C GLY A 161 -10.38 8.80 -20.86
N ALA A 162 -9.93 9.30 -22.01
CA ALA A 162 -8.51 9.45 -22.32
C ALA A 162 -7.88 10.53 -21.43
N SER A 163 -7.36 10.12 -20.27
CA SER A 163 -6.56 10.96 -19.39
C SER A 163 -5.07 10.74 -19.67
N LYS A 164 -4.29 11.83 -19.67
CA LYS A 164 -2.82 11.76 -19.67
C LYS A 164 -2.27 11.19 -18.36
N TYR A 165 -3.05 11.24 -17.29
CA TYR A 165 -2.68 10.76 -15.96
C TYR A 165 -3.78 9.80 -15.47
N ALA A 166 -3.53 8.50 -15.60
CA ALA A 166 -4.40 7.47 -15.07
C ALA A 166 -3.76 6.88 -13.81
N ASP A 167 -4.35 7.14 -12.65
CA ASP A 167 -3.86 6.66 -11.34
C ASP A 167 -3.63 5.14 -11.35
N CYS A 168 -4.49 4.38 -12.05
CA CYS A 168 -4.35 2.94 -12.19
C CYS A 168 -3.04 2.52 -12.88
N SER A 169 -2.53 3.31 -13.84
CA SER A 169 -1.26 3.00 -14.51
C SER A 169 -0.07 3.17 -13.57
N ALA A 170 -0.11 4.19 -12.71
CA ALA A 170 0.92 4.40 -11.70
C ALA A 170 0.88 3.29 -10.64
N ILE A 171 -0.28 3.09 -10.03
CA ILE A 171 -0.44 2.23 -8.84
C ILE A 171 -0.41 0.74 -9.17
N LEU A 172 -1.12 0.30 -10.22
CA LEU A 172 -1.26 -1.13 -10.52
C LEU A 172 -0.08 -1.69 -11.32
N LYS A 173 0.70 -0.83 -11.99
CA LYS A 173 1.74 -1.27 -12.94
C LYS A 173 3.12 -0.69 -12.64
N VAL A 174 3.25 0.65 -12.56
CA VAL A 174 4.56 1.29 -12.42
C VAL A 174 5.16 1.07 -11.04
N GLU A 175 4.42 1.33 -9.96
CA GLU A 175 4.92 1.20 -8.59
C GLU A 175 5.35 -0.24 -8.23
N PRO A 176 4.59 -1.31 -8.56
CA PRO A 176 5.04 -2.68 -8.34
C PRO A 176 6.33 -3.02 -9.09
N LEU A 177 6.43 -2.61 -10.37
CA LEU A 177 7.65 -2.81 -11.15
C LEU A 177 8.83 -2.07 -10.55
N GLN A 178 8.67 -0.80 -10.17
CA GLN A 178 9.74 -0.01 -9.56
C GLN A 178 10.35 -0.67 -8.32
N LYS A 179 9.56 -1.42 -7.53
CA LYS A 179 10.08 -2.19 -6.39
C LYS A 179 11.01 -3.31 -6.85
N VAL A 180 10.58 -4.12 -7.82
CA VAL A 180 11.41 -5.16 -8.44
C VAL A 180 12.68 -4.54 -9.02
N GLU A 181 12.54 -3.43 -9.75
CA GLU A 181 13.65 -2.71 -10.36
C GLU A 181 14.63 -2.18 -9.32
N SER A 182 14.17 -1.67 -8.18
CA SER A 182 15.03 -1.19 -7.09
C SER A 182 15.85 -2.32 -6.46
N THR A 183 15.27 -3.52 -6.33
CA THR A 183 15.96 -4.71 -5.84
C THR A 183 17.03 -5.17 -6.82
N LEU A 184 16.71 -5.20 -8.12
CA LEU A 184 17.67 -5.52 -9.17
C LEU A 184 18.79 -4.47 -9.23
N ALA A 185 18.47 -3.18 -9.19
CA ALA A 185 19.45 -2.10 -9.21
C ALA A 185 20.45 -2.19 -8.06
N LYS A 186 19.99 -2.56 -6.85
CA LYS A 186 20.88 -2.83 -5.70
C LYS A 186 21.80 -4.02 -5.95
N ARG A 187 21.28 -5.11 -6.52
CA ARG A 187 22.07 -6.32 -6.83
C ARG A 187 23.13 -6.07 -7.90
N PHE A 188 22.83 -5.23 -8.89
CA PHE A 188 23.73 -4.91 -10.00
C PHE A 188 24.38 -3.52 -9.84
N ALA A 189 24.55 -3.00 -8.62
CA ALA A 189 25.10 -1.66 -8.39
C ALA A 189 26.51 -1.43 -9.01
N GLY A 190 27.29 -2.50 -9.20
CA GLY A 190 28.59 -2.46 -9.87
C GLY A 190 28.51 -2.36 -11.41
N ASN A 191 27.42 -2.83 -12.02
CA ASN A 191 27.20 -2.83 -13.47
C ASN A 191 25.78 -2.32 -13.77
N ARG A 192 25.68 -1.05 -14.20
CA ARG A 192 24.38 -0.39 -14.48
C ARG A 192 23.52 -1.23 -15.41
N ILE A 193 22.29 -1.51 -14.98
CA ILE A 193 21.29 -2.26 -15.77
C ILE A 193 20.77 -1.36 -16.90
N VAL A 194 20.66 -1.92 -18.10
CA VAL A 194 19.99 -1.31 -19.25
C VAL A 194 18.50 -1.65 -19.23
N THR A 195 17.65 -0.63 -19.26
CA THR A 195 16.21 -0.76 -19.46
C THR A 195 15.90 -0.92 -20.94
N VAL A 196 15.46 -2.11 -21.32
CA VAL A 196 15.08 -2.42 -22.70
C VAL A 196 13.57 -2.26 -22.87
N THR A 197 13.16 -1.45 -23.86
CA THR A 197 11.74 -1.21 -24.17
C THR A 197 11.44 -1.44 -25.66
N GLY A 198 10.27 -2.02 -25.94
CA GLY A 198 9.79 -2.27 -27.31
C GLY A 198 9.08 -1.07 -27.95
N VAL A 199 9.47 0.17 -27.62
CA VAL A 199 8.79 1.38 -28.13
C VAL A 199 9.18 1.67 -29.59
N ARG A 200 8.23 2.16 -30.39
CA ARG A 200 8.45 2.48 -31.82
C ARG A 200 7.98 3.86 -32.23
N LEU A 201 8.64 4.46 -33.23
CA LEU A 201 8.27 5.77 -33.78
C LEU A 201 6.88 5.77 -34.45
N SER A 202 6.43 4.61 -34.95
CA SER A 202 5.16 4.51 -35.69
C SER A 202 3.93 4.30 -34.79
N GLU A 203 4.05 4.37 -33.46
CA GLU A 203 2.93 4.12 -32.54
C GLU A 203 1.95 5.31 -32.43
N SER A 204 2.47 6.51 -32.18
CA SER A 204 1.69 7.75 -32.16
C SER A 204 2.61 8.97 -32.31
N ALA A 205 2.05 10.11 -32.72
CA ALA A 205 2.81 11.37 -32.82
C ALA A 205 3.46 11.76 -31.48
N ASP A 206 2.68 11.70 -30.39
CA ASP A 206 3.16 12.02 -29.04
C ASP A 206 4.27 11.06 -28.58
N ARG A 207 4.17 9.76 -28.89
CA ARG A 207 5.22 8.79 -28.56
C ARG A 207 6.48 9.02 -29.37
N ALA A 208 6.36 9.34 -30.66
CA ALA A 208 7.50 9.67 -31.50
C ALA A 208 8.26 10.91 -31.01
N GLU A 209 7.53 11.94 -30.55
CA GLU A 209 8.14 13.12 -29.93
C GLU A 209 8.89 12.76 -28.64
N SER A 210 8.27 11.96 -27.77
CA SER A 210 8.92 11.48 -26.54
C SER A 210 10.20 10.67 -26.84
N ILE A 211 10.14 9.70 -27.76
CA ILE A 211 11.29 8.87 -28.15
C ILE A 211 12.46 9.74 -28.62
N ARG A 212 12.20 10.74 -29.48
CA ARG A 212 13.23 11.68 -29.96
C ARG A 212 13.78 12.56 -28.84
N LYS A 213 12.92 13.02 -27.93
CA LYS A 213 13.34 13.80 -26.76
C LYS A 213 14.35 13.04 -25.90
N TYR A 214 14.15 11.74 -25.72
CA TYR A 214 15.06 10.86 -24.98
C TYR A 214 16.19 10.27 -25.85
N GLY A 215 16.33 10.67 -27.12
CA GLY A 215 17.40 10.21 -28.02
C GLY A 215 17.34 8.73 -28.42
N LEU A 216 16.23 8.03 -28.14
CA LEU A 216 16.06 6.60 -28.39
C LEU A 216 15.78 6.26 -29.85
N ASP A 217 15.55 7.26 -30.70
CA ASP A 217 15.15 7.14 -32.11
C ASP A 217 16.20 6.47 -33.01
N LYS A 218 17.44 6.33 -32.53
CA LYS A 218 18.56 5.75 -33.28
C LYS A 218 18.73 4.25 -33.09
N GLY A 219 17.99 3.62 -32.17
CA GLY A 219 18.13 2.19 -31.88
C GLY A 219 19.50 1.83 -31.32
N VAL A 220 20.11 2.74 -30.56
CA VAL A 220 21.38 2.56 -29.84
C VAL A 220 21.17 2.75 -28.34
N LEU A 221 22.12 2.31 -27.53
CA LEU A 221 22.11 2.55 -26.09
C LEU A 221 22.21 4.06 -25.81
N VAL A 222 21.32 4.58 -24.96
CA VAL A 222 21.29 5.98 -24.56
C VAL A 222 21.48 6.08 -23.05
N GLU A 223 22.28 7.06 -22.62
CA GLU A 223 22.42 7.43 -21.22
C GLU A 223 21.57 8.67 -20.93
N GLY A 224 20.63 8.55 -19.99
CA GLY A 224 19.78 9.64 -19.51
C GLY A 224 20.52 10.63 -18.61
N GLU A 225 19.89 11.78 -18.34
CA GLU A 225 20.45 12.82 -17.45
C GLU A 225 20.63 12.33 -16.00
N ASP A 226 19.78 11.39 -15.57
CA ASP A 226 19.82 10.71 -14.28
C ASP A 226 20.79 9.50 -14.25
N ARG A 227 21.60 9.34 -15.31
CA ARG A 227 22.50 8.20 -15.55
C ARG A 227 21.78 6.86 -15.76
N SER A 228 20.47 6.87 -16.06
CA SER A 228 19.76 5.69 -16.57
C SER A 228 20.41 5.22 -17.88
N LEU A 229 20.33 3.92 -18.14
CA LEU A 229 20.70 3.36 -19.44
C LEU A 229 19.44 2.81 -20.09
N ASP A 230 19.06 3.36 -21.24
CA ASP A 230 17.83 3.02 -21.95
C ASP A 230 18.14 2.54 -23.36
N PHE A 231 17.38 1.54 -23.82
CA PHE A 231 17.59 0.95 -25.14
C PHE A 231 16.28 0.52 -25.80
N ALA A 232 16.05 1.01 -27.03
CA ALA A 232 14.88 0.72 -27.84
C ALA A 232 15.30 0.01 -29.15
N PRO A 233 15.50 -1.32 -29.13
CA PRO A 233 16.15 -2.06 -30.22
C PRO A 233 15.31 -2.18 -31.49
N ILE A 234 13.99 -1.96 -31.41
CA ILE A 234 13.04 -2.10 -32.53
C ILE A 234 12.40 -0.76 -32.94
N VAL A 235 12.97 0.36 -32.49
CA VAL A 235 12.38 1.70 -32.59
C VAL A 235 12.03 2.16 -34.02
N ASP A 236 12.79 1.65 -34.99
CA ASP A 236 12.73 1.95 -36.41
C ASP A 236 11.76 1.05 -37.19
N LEU A 237 11.15 0.05 -36.55
CA LEU A 237 10.17 -0.83 -37.20
C LEU A 237 8.79 -0.17 -37.32
N ASP A 238 8.16 -0.32 -38.47
CA ASP A 238 6.73 -0.07 -38.61
C ASP A 238 5.86 -1.24 -38.11
N THR A 239 4.55 -1.07 -38.11
CA THR A 239 3.62 -2.09 -37.60
C THR A 239 3.57 -3.34 -38.50
N ASP A 240 3.74 -3.19 -39.81
CA ASP A 240 3.65 -4.29 -40.77
C ASP A 240 4.92 -5.14 -40.72
N GLU A 241 6.09 -4.51 -40.54
CA GLU A 241 7.36 -5.19 -40.28
C GLU A 241 7.32 -6.02 -39.00
N VAL A 242 6.77 -5.47 -37.91
CA VAL A 242 6.62 -6.22 -36.65
C VAL A 242 5.76 -7.46 -36.85
N TRP A 243 4.61 -7.33 -37.52
CA TRP A 243 3.75 -8.47 -37.79
C TRP A 243 4.39 -9.47 -38.75
N MET A 244 5.09 -9.02 -39.79
CA MET A 244 5.81 -9.89 -40.71
C MET A 244 6.85 -10.75 -39.97
N LEU A 245 7.63 -10.13 -39.08
CA LEU A 245 8.60 -10.85 -38.24
C LEU A 245 7.90 -11.88 -37.33
N LEU A 246 6.83 -11.48 -36.65
CA LEU A 246 6.06 -12.39 -35.80
C LEU A 246 5.46 -13.56 -36.61
N ARG A 247 4.93 -13.32 -37.81
CA ARG A 247 4.37 -14.37 -38.69
C ARG A 247 5.43 -15.38 -39.14
N CYS A 248 6.68 -14.97 -39.24
CA CYS A 248 7.79 -15.86 -39.58
C CYS A 248 8.34 -16.66 -38.40
N MET A 249 7.90 -16.40 -37.15
CA MET A 249 8.41 -17.06 -35.96
C MET A 249 7.73 -18.41 -35.67
N GLY A 250 8.53 -19.35 -35.17
CA GLY A 250 8.06 -20.66 -34.72
C GLY A 250 7.92 -21.66 -35.86
N GLU A 251 7.94 -22.95 -35.52
CA GLU A 251 7.98 -24.05 -36.47
C GLU A 251 6.78 -24.04 -37.45
N SER A 252 5.61 -23.58 -37.01
CA SER A 252 4.41 -23.49 -37.85
C SER A 252 4.57 -22.54 -39.04
N ALA A 253 5.46 -21.55 -38.96
CA ALA A 253 5.75 -20.64 -40.07
C ALA A 253 6.32 -21.36 -41.31
N ARG A 254 6.97 -22.52 -41.14
CA ARG A 254 7.53 -23.30 -42.26
C ARG A 254 6.48 -23.70 -43.28
N ARG A 255 5.24 -23.94 -42.84
CA ARG A 255 4.12 -24.33 -43.71
C ARG A 255 3.75 -23.23 -44.68
N GLU A 256 3.86 -21.97 -44.26
CA GLU A 256 3.46 -20.82 -45.08
C GLU A 256 4.63 -20.19 -45.84
N TYR A 257 5.82 -20.22 -45.26
CA TYR A 257 6.99 -19.47 -45.71
C TYR A 257 8.16 -20.37 -46.14
N GLY A 258 8.07 -21.68 -45.95
CA GLY A 258 9.13 -22.67 -46.23
C GLY A 258 10.23 -22.77 -45.19
N SER A 259 10.32 -21.80 -44.29
CA SER A 259 11.28 -21.76 -43.21
C SER A 259 10.68 -20.95 -42.05
N CYS A 260 11.42 -20.86 -40.93
CA CYS A 260 10.97 -20.17 -39.73
C CYS A 260 12.12 -19.42 -39.05
N LEU A 261 11.77 -18.39 -38.30
CA LEU A 261 12.61 -17.70 -37.34
C LEU A 261 12.54 -18.44 -35.99
N PRO A 262 13.64 -18.42 -35.21
CA PRO A 262 13.68 -19.06 -33.90
C PRO A 262 12.66 -18.41 -32.96
N PHE A 263 11.95 -19.25 -32.23
CA PHE A 263 10.95 -18.86 -31.24
C PHE A 263 10.71 -20.02 -30.28
N TRP A 264 10.40 -19.73 -29.02
CA TRP A 264 10.19 -20.76 -27.99
C TRP A 264 8.85 -21.50 -28.13
N ASP A 265 7.91 -20.93 -28.86
CA ASP A 265 6.59 -21.51 -29.13
C ASP A 265 6.47 -21.97 -30.59
N ALA A 266 5.51 -22.85 -30.87
CA ALA A 266 5.27 -23.38 -32.20
C ALA A 266 4.81 -22.31 -33.19
N SER A 267 4.06 -21.30 -32.72
CA SER A 267 3.53 -20.23 -33.56
C SER A 267 3.22 -18.95 -32.76
N THR A 268 3.17 -17.81 -33.43
CA THR A 268 2.60 -16.56 -32.88
C THR A 268 1.14 -16.36 -33.31
N TRP A 269 0.53 -17.37 -33.96
CA TRP A 269 -0.77 -17.27 -34.62
C TRP A 269 -1.88 -16.82 -33.67
N TYR A 270 -1.88 -17.33 -32.43
CA TYR A 270 -2.89 -16.94 -31.45
C TYR A 270 -2.89 -15.44 -31.17
N LEU A 271 -1.70 -14.85 -31.00
CA LEU A 271 -1.54 -13.40 -30.83
C LEU A 271 -2.06 -12.63 -32.06
N GLN A 272 -1.79 -13.13 -33.27
CA GLN A 272 -2.29 -12.52 -34.51
C GLN A 272 -3.83 -12.52 -34.55
N LYS A 273 -4.46 -13.65 -34.18
CA LYS A 273 -5.92 -13.77 -34.09
C LYS A 273 -6.52 -12.79 -33.09
N LEU A 274 -5.92 -12.63 -31.90
CA LEU A 274 -6.39 -11.70 -30.86
C LEU A 274 -6.35 -10.23 -31.30
N TYR A 275 -5.35 -9.86 -32.11
CA TYR A 275 -5.20 -8.51 -32.65
C TYR A 275 -5.98 -8.30 -33.96
N GLY A 276 -6.62 -9.34 -34.49
CA GLY A 276 -7.34 -9.28 -35.76
C GLY A 276 -6.44 -8.96 -36.96
N ASP A 277 -5.15 -9.30 -36.88
CA ASP A 277 -4.17 -9.03 -37.93
C ASP A 277 -4.56 -9.78 -39.22
N GLN A 278 -4.90 -9.03 -40.27
CA GLN A 278 -5.38 -9.57 -41.54
C GLN A 278 -4.19 -9.74 -42.50
N ALA A 279 -3.87 -10.97 -42.88
CA ALA A 279 -2.80 -11.24 -43.86
C ALA A 279 -3.06 -10.64 -45.26
N ASP A 280 -4.31 -10.33 -45.61
CA ASP A 280 -4.71 -9.90 -46.96
C ASP A 280 -4.47 -8.42 -47.27
N ASN A 281 -4.15 -7.58 -46.27
CA ASN A 281 -3.79 -6.17 -46.48
C ASN A 281 -2.27 -5.91 -46.45
N CYS A 282 -1.45 -6.96 -46.42
CA CYS A 282 -0.02 -6.81 -46.62
C CYS A 282 0.22 -6.37 -48.09
N PRO A 283 1.00 -5.30 -48.35
CA PRO A 283 1.33 -4.88 -49.73
C PRO A 283 2.01 -5.96 -50.59
N ILE A 284 2.39 -7.09 -49.98
CA ILE A 284 3.02 -8.24 -50.62
C ILE A 284 1.99 -9.29 -51.06
N THR A 285 0.78 -9.34 -50.49
CA THR A 285 -0.29 -10.28 -50.90
C THR A 285 -1.31 -9.66 -51.85
N ALA A 286 -1.47 -8.34 -51.87
CA ALA A 286 -2.19 -7.63 -52.91
C ALA A 286 -1.24 -7.24 -54.05
N SER A 287 -1.43 -7.83 -55.22
CA SER A 287 -0.70 -7.57 -56.47
C SER A 287 -0.27 -6.11 -56.65
N GLY A 288 1.03 -5.82 -56.49
CA GLY A 288 1.58 -4.50 -56.82
C GLY A 288 2.91 -4.19 -56.15
N ALA A 289 4.00 -4.42 -56.88
CA ALA A 289 5.31 -3.89 -56.55
C ALA A 289 5.27 -2.40 -56.17
N MET A 290 6.03 -2.01 -55.13
CA MET A 290 6.53 -0.65 -54.89
C MET A 290 5.58 0.48 -55.34
N SER A 291 4.50 0.71 -54.59
CA SER A 291 3.68 1.92 -54.79
C SER A 291 3.23 2.51 -53.45
N GLY A 292 3.64 3.76 -53.22
CA GLY A 292 3.42 4.54 -52.00
C GLY A 292 1.97 4.97 -51.78
N GLY A 293 1.08 4.01 -51.52
CA GLY A 293 -0.26 4.27 -51.04
C GLY A 293 -0.33 4.01 -49.54
N ARG A 294 -0.57 5.06 -48.74
CA ARG A 294 -0.95 4.92 -47.32
C ARG A 294 -2.24 4.10 -47.25
N SER A 295 -2.13 2.81 -46.91
CA SER A 295 -3.27 1.94 -46.66
C SER A 295 -4.01 2.42 -45.41
N GLY A 296 -5.32 2.62 -45.57
CA GLY A 296 -6.20 3.18 -44.56
C GLY A 296 -6.29 2.29 -43.30
N GLY A 297 -5.96 2.92 -42.18
CA GLY A 297 -6.30 2.60 -40.79
C GLY A 297 -7.04 1.29 -40.50
N CYS A 298 -6.27 0.26 -40.13
CA CYS A 298 -6.82 -0.91 -39.42
C CYS A 298 -5.74 -1.57 -38.53
N SER A 299 -5.12 -0.82 -37.60
CA SER A 299 -4.25 -1.43 -36.57
C SER A 299 -4.04 -0.60 -35.29
N SER A 300 -4.64 0.59 -35.16
CA SER A 300 -4.42 1.48 -34.00
C SER A 300 -5.49 1.40 -32.91
N SER A 301 -6.59 0.65 -33.11
CA SER A 301 -7.78 0.70 -32.22
C SER A 301 -8.08 -0.54 -31.39
N LEU A 302 -7.28 -1.62 -31.48
CA LEU A 302 -7.44 -2.81 -30.64
C LEU A 302 -6.35 -2.81 -29.58
N ARG A 303 -6.67 -2.27 -28.40
CA ARG A 303 -5.78 -2.26 -27.24
C ARG A 303 -6.12 -3.43 -26.33
N SER A 304 -5.17 -4.32 -26.09
CA SER A 304 -5.22 -5.34 -25.04
C SER A 304 -5.04 -4.68 -23.67
N GLY A 305 -6.11 -4.07 -23.14
CA GLY A 305 -6.15 -3.47 -21.81
C GLY A 305 -6.65 -4.42 -20.73
N CYS A 306 -6.66 -3.94 -19.48
CA CYS A 306 -7.30 -4.60 -18.36
C CYS A 306 -8.81 -4.80 -18.61
N ALA A 307 -9.40 -5.89 -18.11
CA ALA A 307 -10.80 -6.27 -18.36
C ALA A 307 -11.81 -5.20 -17.93
N LEU A 308 -11.49 -4.46 -16.87
CA LEU A 308 -12.34 -3.42 -16.28
C LEU A 308 -11.87 -2.00 -16.64
N CYS A 309 -11.07 -1.85 -17.70
CA CYS A 309 -10.51 -0.57 -18.11
C CYS A 309 -11.58 0.40 -18.66
N THR A 310 -11.61 1.59 -18.09
CA THR A 310 -12.53 2.68 -18.48
C THR A 310 -11.82 3.91 -19.06
N VAL A 311 -10.49 3.85 -19.21
CA VAL A 311 -9.69 4.91 -19.86
C VAL A 311 -10.03 5.02 -21.35
N VAL A 312 -10.28 3.89 -22.01
CA VAL A 312 -10.92 3.90 -23.34
C VAL A 312 -12.43 4.02 -23.15
N ASN A 313 -13.13 4.70 -24.05
CA ASN A 313 -14.58 4.86 -23.91
C ASN A 313 -15.33 3.58 -24.30
N ASN A 314 -14.96 2.98 -25.42
CA ASN A 314 -15.51 1.71 -25.92
C ASN A 314 -14.32 0.79 -26.18
N ASP A 315 -14.37 -0.41 -25.62
CA ASP A 315 -13.34 -1.42 -25.82
C ASP A 315 -13.80 -2.40 -26.90
N LYS A 316 -13.47 -2.06 -28.16
CA LYS A 316 -13.87 -2.86 -29.33
C LYS A 316 -13.32 -4.29 -29.29
N GLN A 317 -12.16 -4.49 -28.64
CA GLN A 317 -11.58 -5.82 -28.53
C GLN A 317 -12.38 -6.64 -27.53
N ALA A 318 -12.68 -6.07 -26.36
CA ALA A 318 -13.51 -6.75 -25.36
C ALA A 318 -14.92 -7.05 -25.91
N GLU A 319 -15.55 -6.12 -26.62
CA GLU A 319 -16.84 -6.33 -27.31
C GLU A 319 -16.76 -7.49 -28.31
N SER A 320 -15.75 -7.50 -29.19
CA SER A 320 -15.58 -8.57 -30.16
C SER A 320 -15.27 -9.93 -29.52
N LEU A 321 -14.50 -9.96 -28.43
CA LEU A 321 -14.15 -11.20 -27.75
C LEU A 321 -15.32 -11.73 -26.90
N SER A 322 -16.16 -10.87 -26.33
CA SER A 322 -17.33 -11.30 -25.54
C SER A 322 -18.43 -11.94 -26.39
N ASP A 323 -18.49 -11.63 -27.69
CA ASP A 323 -19.43 -12.24 -28.62
C ASP A 323 -19.00 -13.65 -29.05
N LEU A 324 -17.76 -14.06 -28.74
CA LEU A 324 -17.21 -15.36 -29.10
C LEU A 324 -17.68 -16.45 -28.11
N PRO A 325 -18.24 -17.59 -28.59
CA PRO A 325 -18.64 -18.70 -27.72
C PRO A 325 -17.50 -19.33 -26.91
N GLN A 326 -16.25 -19.07 -27.31
CA GLN A 326 -15.04 -19.46 -26.59
C GLN A 326 -14.85 -18.67 -25.29
N TYR A 327 -15.38 -17.45 -25.17
CA TYR A 327 -15.09 -16.59 -24.03
C TYR A 327 -16.36 -16.06 -23.35
N PRO A 328 -17.31 -16.93 -22.97
CA PRO A 328 -18.60 -16.52 -22.43
C PRO A 328 -18.46 -15.67 -21.16
N GLN A 329 -17.39 -15.86 -20.39
CA GLN A 329 -17.12 -15.15 -19.15
C GLN A 329 -16.83 -13.64 -19.35
N LEU A 330 -16.41 -13.23 -20.55
CA LEU A 330 -16.10 -11.83 -20.83
C LEU A 330 -17.35 -10.95 -20.89
N ALA A 331 -18.52 -11.51 -21.23
CA ALA A 331 -19.77 -10.75 -21.30
C ALA A 331 -20.12 -10.10 -19.95
N ASN A 332 -19.89 -10.82 -18.85
CA ASN A 332 -20.13 -10.34 -17.49
C ASN A 332 -19.19 -9.19 -17.13
N LEU A 333 -17.89 -9.33 -17.42
CA LEU A 333 -16.90 -8.27 -17.20
C LEU A 333 -17.18 -7.04 -18.04
N LEU A 334 -17.56 -7.23 -19.31
CA LEU A 334 -17.90 -6.15 -20.22
C LEU A 334 -19.15 -5.39 -19.76
N ALA A 335 -20.17 -6.08 -19.26
CA ALA A 335 -21.36 -5.44 -18.69
C ALA A 335 -21.01 -4.52 -17.52
N ILE A 336 -20.22 -5.02 -16.56
CA ILE A 336 -19.73 -4.25 -15.41
C ILE A 336 -18.91 -3.05 -15.87
N ARG A 337 -17.95 -3.27 -16.78
CA ARG A 337 -17.09 -2.23 -17.35
C ARG A 337 -17.87 -1.14 -18.07
N ASN A 338 -18.85 -1.51 -18.88
CA ASN A 338 -19.67 -0.58 -19.64
C ASN A 338 -20.56 0.25 -18.70
N TRP A 339 -21.15 -0.38 -17.69
CA TRP A 339 -21.93 0.32 -16.68
C TRP A 339 -21.08 1.33 -15.91
N MET A 340 -19.88 0.93 -15.48
CA MET A 340 -18.93 1.83 -14.81
C MET A 340 -18.60 3.05 -15.67
N SER A 341 -18.19 2.82 -16.92
CA SER A 341 -17.84 3.91 -17.85
C SER A 341 -19.04 4.80 -18.16
N HIS A 342 -20.25 4.24 -18.20
CA HIS A 342 -21.46 4.98 -18.55
C HIS A 342 -21.94 5.86 -17.40
N HIS A 343 -21.96 5.34 -16.18
CA HIS A 343 -22.50 6.00 -14.99
C HIS A 343 -21.45 6.74 -14.17
N PHE A 344 -20.19 6.77 -14.58
CA PHE A 344 -19.14 7.43 -13.82
C PHE A 344 -19.47 8.89 -13.48
N PHE A 345 -20.03 9.67 -14.40
CA PHE A 345 -20.44 11.06 -14.14
C PHE A 345 -21.87 11.20 -13.62
N ASN A 346 -22.53 10.10 -13.24
CA ASN A 346 -23.86 10.15 -12.68
C ASN A 346 -23.79 10.57 -11.19
N MET A 347 -24.39 11.72 -10.89
CA MET A 347 -24.36 12.31 -9.55
C MET A 347 -25.11 11.50 -8.51
N GLN A 348 -26.06 10.64 -8.91
CA GLN A 348 -26.76 9.73 -7.97
C GLN A 348 -25.82 8.72 -7.29
N TYR A 349 -24.60 8.55 -7.81
CA TYR A 349 -23.59 7.62 -7.29
C TYR A 349 -22.42 8.33 -6.62
N ARG A 350 -22.55 9.63 -6.32
CA ARG A 350 -21.50 10.43 -5.68
C ARG A 350 -21.82 10.70 -4.22
N ARG A 351 -20.78 10.70 -3.38
CA ARG A 351 -20.81 11.38 -2.08
C ARG A 351 -20.32 12.81 -2.27
N PHE A 352 -21.01 13.74 -1.63
CA PHE A 352 -20.79 15.18 -1.73
C PHE A 352 -20.06 15.75 -0.51
N ILE A 353 -19.04 15.03 -0.03
CA ILE A 353 -18.26 15.45 1.13
C ILE A 353 -16.77 15.45 0.80
N GLY A 354 -16.12 16.59 1.02
CA GLY A 354 -14.68 16.75 0.89
C GLY A 354 -13.94 15.85 1.88
N ARG A 355 -12.79 15.31 1.44
CA ARG A 355 -11.96 14.45 2.31
C ARG A 355 -11.39 15.23 3.48
N LYS A 356 -11.07 16.51 3.31
CA LYS A 356 -10.47 17.36 4.34
C LYS A 356 -11.13 18.73 4.29
N PRO A 357 -11.40 19.38 5.43
CA PRO A 357 -11.70 20.80 5.45
C PRO A 357 -10.46 21.62 5.09
N ASP A 358 -10.69 22.89 4.81
CA ASP A 358 -9.65 23.89 4.61
C ASP A 358 -9.13 24.47 5.94
N GLU A 359 -8.16 25.39 5.81
CA GLU A 359 -7.54 26.16 6.90
C GLU A 359 -8.49 27.14 7.60
N HIS A 360 -9.71 27.34 7.08
CA HIS A 360 -10.71 28.25 7.62
C HIS A 360 -11.86 27.51 8.32
N GLY A 361 -11.73 26.19 8.53
CA GLY A 361 -12.77 25.39 9.19
C GLY A 361 -13.97 25.07 8.30
N TYR A 362 -13.84 25.20 6.97
CA TYR A 362 -14.91 24.85 6.03
C TYR A 362 -14.65 23.51 5.34
N VAL A 363 -15.68 22.67 5.25
CA VAL A 363 -15.71 21.47 4.43
C VAL A 363 -16.33 21.80 3.08
N ALA A 364 -15.55 21.58 2.01
CA ALA A 364 -16.07 21.68 0.65
C ALA A 364 -16.99 20.48 0.35
N LEU A 365 -18.22 20.77 -0.02
CA LEU A 365 -19.21 19.85 -0.54
C LEU A 365 -19.19 19.87 -2.06
N HIS A 366 -18.62 18.82 -2.64
CA HIS A 366 -18.53 18.62 -4.08
C HIS A 366 -18.48 17.10 -4.35
N PRO A 367 -18.81 16.63 -5.57
CA PRO A 367 -18.67 15.23 -5.91
C PRO A 367 -17.23 14.75 -5.71
N ASN A 368 -17.01 13.82 -4.79
CA ASN A 368 -15.66 13.42 -4.39
C ASN A 368 -15.42 11.91 -4.51
N THR A 369 -16.17 11.07 -3.78
CA THR A 369 -16.05 9.61 -3.86
C THR A 369 -17.33 8.99 -4.41
N MET A 370 -17.26 7.70 -4.73
CA MET A 370 -18.47 6.91 -4.98
C MET A 370 -19.26 6.71 -3.68
N ASN A 371 -20.58 6.59 -3.79
CA ASN A 371 -21.44 6.29 -2.65
C ASN A 371 -21.59 4.79 -2.41
N GLU A 372 -22.25 4.47 -1.31
CA GLU A 372 -22.47 3.12 -0.77
C GLU A 372 -23.21 2.24 -1.80
N ARG A 373 -24.18 2.82 -2.51
CA ARG A 373 -24.94 2.10 -3.55
C ARG A 373 -24.03 1.67 -4.70
N TRP A 374 -23.15 2.56 -5.16
CA TRP A 374 -22.17 2.20 -6.19
C TRP A 374 -21.24 1.09 -5.69
N MET A 375 -20.62 1.27 -4.52
CA MET A 375 -19.63 0.34 -3.99
C MET A 375 -20.19 -1.05 -3.74
N THR A 376 -21.37 -1.16 -3.11
CA THR A 376 -22.03 -2.44 -2.80
C THR A 376 -22.55 -3.14 -4.06
N SER A 377 -23.10 -2.41 -5.03
CA SER A 377 -23.53 -2.98 -6.31
C SER A 377 -22.34 -3.51 -7.11
N MET A 378 -21.27 -2.71 -7.18
CA MET A 378 -20.03 -3.10 -7.84
C MET A 378 -19.38 -4.32 -7.19
N LEU A 379 -19.30 -4.37 -5.87
CA LEU A 379 -18.78 -5.54 -5.15
C LEU A 379 -19.61 -6.79 -5.48
N ARG A 380 -20.95 -6.70 -5.41
CA ARG A 380 -21.81 -7.85 -5.73
C ARG A 380 -21.60 -8.35 -7.15
N TRP A 381 -21.56 -7.46 -8.15
CA TRP A 381 -21.35 -7.89 -9.53
C TRP A 381 -19.96 -8.51 -9.75
N CYS A 382 -18.92 -7.99 -9.10
CA CYS A 382 -17.58 -8.57 -9.19
C CYS A 382 -17.53 -9.96 -8.53
N LEU A 383 -18.09 -10.11 -7.32
CA LEU A 383 -18.17 -11.41 -6.64
C LEU A 383 -19.01 -12.42 -7.43
N GLN A 384 -20.11 -11.98 -8.03
CA GLN A 384 -20.92 -12.84 -8.89
C GLN A 384 -20.15 -13.26 -10.14
N ALA A 385 -19.40 -12.35 -10.77
CA ALA A 385 -18.56 -12.67 -11.92
C ALA A 385 -17.47 -13.69 -11.56
N ASP A 386 -16.83 -13.53 -10.39
CA ASP A 386 -15.84 -14.46 -9.88
C ASP A 386 -16.44 -15.85 -9.60
N ARG A 387 -17.64 -15.90 -9.00
CA ARG A 387 -18.37 -17.16 -8.76
C ARG A 387 -18.79 -17.82 -10.06
N ASP A 388 -19.39 -17.08 -10.98
CA ASP A 388 -19.87 -17.61 -12.26
C ASP A 388 -18.70 -18.15 -13.10
N GLU A 389 -17.54 -17.48 -13.07
CA GLU A 389 -16.31 -17.98 -13.70
C GLU A 389 -15.78 -19.25 -13.02
N SER A 390 -15.87 -19.33 -11.70
CA SER A 390 -15.51 -20.52 -10.94
C SER A 390 -16.41 -21.71 -11.28
N LEU A 391 -17.73 -21.49 -11.35
CA LEU A 391 -18.71 -22.51 -11.75
C LEU A 391 -18.52 -22.93 -13.21
N ARG A 392 -18.22 -21.99 -14.12
CA ARG A 392 -17.88 -22.31 -15.52
C ARG A 392 -16.66 -23.22 -15.59
N ALA A 393 -15.59 -22.89 -14.88
CA ALA A 393 -14.36 -23.68 -14.84
C ALA A 393 -14.61 -25.08 -14.26
N GLU A 394 -15.36 -25.19 -13.17
CA GLU A 394 -15.73 -26.46 -12.55
C GLU A 394 -16.60 -27.31 -13.49
N ALA A 395 -17.60 -26.71 -14.13
CA ALA A 395 -18.45 -27.39 -15.11
C ALA A 395 -17.62 -27.92 -16.29
N PHE A 396 -16.66 -27.13 -16.79
CA PHE A 396 -15.76 -27.56 -17.86
C PHE A 396 -14.84 -28.68 -17.40
N GLN A 397 -14.26 -28.60 -16.20
CA GLN A 397 -13.44 -29.67 -15.62
C GLN A 397 -14.23 -30.97 -15.46
N ASN A 398 -15.47 -30.89 -14.99
CA ASN A 398 -16.37 -32.04 -14.89
C ASN A 398 -16.70 -32.63 -16.28
N ALA A 399 -16.88 -31.78 -17.28
CA ALA A 399 -17.12 -32.22 -18.66
C ALA A 399 -15.92 -33.00 -19.23
N LEU A 400 -14.68 -32.63 -18.88
CA LEU A 400 -13.45 -33.33 -19.30
C LEU A 400 -13.28 -34.73 -18.70
N LEU A 401 -13.98 -35.05 -17.61
CA LEU A 401 -14.01 -36.40 -17.03
C LEU A 401 -14.90 -37.37 -17.82
N SER A 402 -15.64 -36.88 -18.82
CA SER A 402 -16.52 -37.64 -19.70
C SER A 402 -16.32 -37.20 -21.15
N ASP A 403 -17.13 -37.67 -22.10
CA ASP A 403 -17.07 -37.18 -23.49
C ASP A 403 -17.85 -35.86 -23.70
N ALA A 404 -18.44 -35.30 -22.62
CA ALA A 404 -19.28 -34.11 -22.67
C ALA A 404 -18.51 -32.83 -23.07
N TRP A 405 -17.20 -32.76 -22.82
CA TRP A 405 -16.39 -31.60 -23.23
C TRP A 405 -16.40 -31.35 -24.74
N ARG A 406 -16.68 -32.37 -25.56
CA ARG A 406 -16.85 -32.20 -27.02
C ARG A 406 -18.07 -31.36 -27.38
N GLN A 407 -19.04 -31.24 -26.47
CA GLN A 407 -20.25 -30.44 -26.64
C GLN A 407 -20.09 -29.04 -26.04
N ASP A 408 -18.96 -28.73 -25.40
CA ASP A 408 -18.66 -27.37 -24.93
C ASP A 408 -18.74 -26.38 -26.09
N THR A 409 -19.38 -25.23 -25.85
CA THR A 409 -19.62 -24.24 -26.90
C THR A 409 -18.34 -23.68 -27.48
N GLY A 410 -17.31 -23.48 -26.66
CA GLY A 410 -16.02 -23.00 -27.12
C GLY A 410 -15.23 -24.05 -27.88
N VAL A 411 -15.23 -25.30 -27.42
CA VAL A 411 -14.65 -26.44 -28.16
C VAL A 411 -15.30 -26.58 -29.54
N MET A 412 -16.64 -26.60 -29.58
CA MET A 412 -17.39 -26.67 -30.83
C MET A 412 -17.13 -25.46 -31.73
N ALA A 413 -17.01 -24.26 -31.16
CA ALA A 413 -16.68 -23.07 -31.93
C ALA A 413 -15.29 -23.16 -32.54
N ILE A 414 -14.28 -23.67 -31.83
CA ILE A 414 -12.92 -23.87 -32.37
C ILE A 414 -12.92 -24.92 -33.49
N LEU A 415 -13.59 -26.05 -33.27
CA LEU A 415 -13.64 -27.14 -34.26
C LEU A 415 -14.37 -26.71 -35.54
N ASN A 416 -15.49 -25.99 -35.40
CA ASN A 416 -16.35 -25.56 -36.50
C ASN A 416 -16.01 -24.19 -37.07
N ASP A 417 -15.00 -23.49 -36.55
CA ASP A 417 -14.57 -22.18 -37.06
C ASP A 417 -14.27 -22.30 -38.57
N THR A 418 -14.94 -21.44 -39.33
CA THR A 418 -14.94 -21.42 -40.81
C THR A 418 -13.92 -20.45 -41.38
N ASP A 419 -13.10 -19.80 -40.54
CA ASP A 419 -12.00 -18.94 -40.97
C ASP A 419 -11.03 -19.76 -41.82
N SER A 420 -11.06 -19.50 -43.13
CA SER A 420 -10.29 -20.20 -44.14
C SER A 420 -8.77 -20.08 -43.95
N ARG A 421 -8.33 -19.14 -43.10
CA ARG A 421 -6.92 -18.93 -42.74
C ARG A 421 -6.47 -19.83 -41.60
N MET A 422 -7.39 -20.49 -40.90
CA MET A 422 -7.06 -21.39 -39.80
C MET A 422 -6.83 -22.81 -40.33
N THR A 423 -5.57 -23.23 -40.35
CA THR A 423 -5.20 -24.62 -40.68
C THR A 423 -5.70 -25.59 -39.60
N ARG A 424 -5.84 -26.89 -39.93
CA ARG A 424 -6.20 -27.91 -38.93
C ARG A 424 -5.19 -27.99 -37.79
N ALA A 425 -3.91 -27.74 -38.07
CA ALA A 425 -2.88 -27.66 -37.05
C ALA A 425 -3.07 -26.46 -36.12
N HIS A 426 -3.42 -25.28 -36.65
CA HIS A 426 -3.80 -24.12 -35.82
C HIS A 426 -5.04 -24.43 -34.96
N LYS A 427 -6.02 -25.19 -35.50
CA LYS A 427 -7.16 -25.67 -34.70
C LYS A 427 -6.72 -26.57 -33.55
N ALA A 428 -5.79 -27.51 -33.80
CA ALA A 428 -5.25 -28.39 -32.76
C ALA A 428 -4.53 -27.58 -31.66
N GLU A 429 -3.68 -26.62 -32.06
CA GLU A 429 -2.97 -25.73 -31.13
C GLU A 429 -3.94 -24.92 -30.28
N TRP A 430 -4.96 -24.31 -30.89
CA TRP A 430 -5.95 -23.54 -30.15
C TRP A 430 -6.79 -24.42 -29.23
N LEU A 431 -7.27 -25.57 -29.71
CA LEU A 431 -8.07 -26.48 -28.90
C LEU A 431 -7.30 -26.97 -27.68
N GLU A 432 -6.04 -27.36 -27.86
CA GLU A 432 -5.19 -27.79 -26.75
C GLU A 432 -5.04 -26.68 -25.70
N ASN A 433 -4.75 -25.46 -26.13
CA ASN A 433 -4.61 -24.31 -25.24
C ASN A 433 -5.92 -23.96 -24.53
N TYR A 434 -7.04 -24.01 -25.26
CA TYR A 434 -8.36 -23.73 -24.73
C TYR A 434 -8.73 -24.74 -23.64
N VAL A 435 -8.54 -26.04 -23.90
CA VAL A 435 -8.81 -27.10 -22.94
C VAL A 435 -7.92 -26.98 -21.70
N LEU A 436 -6.64 -26.60 -21.85
CA LEU A 436 -5.75 -26.41 -20.72
C LEU A 436 -6.21 -25.26 -19.82
N GLU A 437 -6.48 -24.09 -20.41
CA GLU A 437 -6.72 -22.87 -19.66
C GLU A 437 -8.14 -22.79 -19.07
N MET A 438 -9.15 -23.31 -19.78
CA MET A 438 -10.56 -23.22 -19.34
C MET A 438 -10.93 -24.14 -18.19
N GLN A 439 -10.03 -25.03 -17.77
CA GLN A 439 -10.17 -25.93 -16.60
C GLN A 439 -10.11 -25.23 -15.25
N GLN A 440 -9.68 -23.98 -15.23
CA GLN A 440 -9.57 -23.16 -14.03
C GLN A 440 -10.20 -21.79 -14.29
N PRO A 441 -10.53 -21.04 -13.22
CA PRO A 441 -10.93 -19.64 -13.36
C PRO A 441 -9.87 -18.86 -14.14
N THR A 442 -10.30 -18.17 -15.19
CA THR A 442 -9.44 -17.33 -16.05
C THR A 442 -9.22 -15.94 -15.45
N PHE A 443 -10.01 -15.58 -14.43
CA PHE A 443 -9.84 -14.40 -13.60
C PHE A 443 -10.45 -14.62 -12.21
N GLN A 444 -10.02 -13.77 -11.27
CA GLN A 444 -10.68 -13.52 -9.98
C GLN A 444 -10.43 -12.04 -9.64
N ILE A 445 -11.47 -11.24 -9.54
CA ILE A 445 -11.38 -9.79 -9.27
C ILE A 445 -11.16 -9.55 -7.79
N VAL A 446 -11.88 -10.27 -6.92
CA VAL A 446 -11.86 -10.05 -5.47
C VAL A 446 -11.38 -11.31 -4.77
N THR A 447 -10.18 -11.24 -4.19
CA THR A 447 -9.64 -12.33 -3.36
C THR A 447 -10.25 -12.30 -1.94
N PRO A 448 -10.15 -13.40 -1.16
CA PRO A 448 -10.57 -13.43 0.24
C PRO A 448 -9.97 -12.30 1.09
N THR A 449 -8.66 -12.06 0.96
CA THR A 449 -7.96 -10.99 1.68
C THR A 449 -8.48 -9.62 1.28
N GLN A 450 -8.69 -9.37 -0.01
CA GLN A 450 -9.22 -8.11 -0.53
C GLN A 450 -10.66 -7.88 -0.06
N LEU A 451 -11.50 -8.91 0.01
CA LEU A 451 -12.88 -8.82 0.53
C LEU A 451 -12.90 -8.33 1.98
N LEU A 452 -12.12 -8.95 2.85
CA LEU A 452 -12.02 -8.56 4.26
C LEU A 452 -11.44 -7.14 4.40
N MET A 453 -10.52 -6.75 3.52
CA MET A 453 -9.97 -5.39 3.50
C MET A 453 -11.01 -4.34 3.07
N ILE A 454 -11.84 -4.67 2.07
CA ILE A 454 -12.95 -3.82 1.63
C ILE A 454 -13.93 -3.59 2.79
N ASP A 455 -14.32 -4.65 3.51
CA ASP A 455 -15.21 -4.55 4.67
C ASP A 455 -14.59 -3.70 5.80
N ALA A 456 -13.31 -3.92 6.09
CA ALA A 456 -12.56 -3.13 7.06
C ALA A 456 -12.51 -1.63 6.69
N PHE A 457 -12.35 -1.30 5.41
CA PHE A 457 -12.34 0.09 4.93
C PHE A 457 -13.71 0.73 4.89
N TRP A 458 -14.76 -0.02 4.54
CA TRP A 458 -16.14 0.45 4.69
C TRP A 458 -16.45 0.80 6.15
N SER A 459 -15.97 -0.04 7.07
CA SER A 459 -16.12 0.17 8.51
C SER A 459 -15.30 1.37 9.04
N ARG A 460 -14.11 1.63 8.47
CA ARG A 460 -13.17 2.68 8.89
C ARG A 460 -13.60 4.09 8.47
N ASP A 461 -14.10 4.24 7.24
CA ASP A 461 -14.29 5.56 6.60
C ASP A 461 -15.69 6.16 6.83
N GLY A 462 -16.49 5.56 7.71
CA GLY A 462 -17.81 6.08 8.07
C GLY A 462 -18.80 6.07 6.91
N TYR A 463 -18.72 5.05 6.05
CA TYR A 463 -19.74 4.80 5.04
C TYR A 463 -21.02 4.29 5.69
N ASP A 464 -22.15 4.56 5.04
CA ASP A 464 -23.46 4.08 5.49
C ASP A 464 -23.69 2.60 5.19
N ILE A 465 -22.72 1.76 5.52
CA ILE A 465 -22.70 0.32 5.24
C ILE A 465 -22.67 -0.43 6.58
N ALA A 466 -23.49 -1.47 6.70
CA ALA A 466 -23.52 -2.29 7.90
C ALA A 466 -22.18 -3.03 8.10
N PRO A 467 -21.73 -3.27 9.35
CA PRO A 467 -20.58 -4.12 9.60
C PRO A 467 -20.75 -5.51 8.97
N PHE A 468 -19.68 -6.04 8.38
CA PHE A 468 -19.64 -7.34 7.72
C PHE A 468 -20.51 -7.44 6.46
N ALA A 469 -20.90 -6.32 5.85
CA ALA A 469 -21.74 -6.32 4.64
C ALA A 469 -21.06 -6.92 3.41
N ALA A 470 -19.73 -6.78 3.27
CA ALA A 470 -19.00 -7.41 2.18
C ALA A 470 -19.01 -8.93 2.36
N LEU A 471 -18.79 -9.40 3.59
CA LEU A 471 -18.92 -10.81 3.97
C LEU A 471 -20.34 -11.36 3.76
N LYS A 472 -21.37 -10.60 4.12
CA LYS A 472 -22.77 -10.95 3.85
C LYS A 472 -23.02 -11.12 2.35
N THR A 473 -22.54 -10.17 1.54
CA THR A 473 -22.66 -10.24 0.08
C THR A 473 -21.94 -11.48 -0.47
N TYR A 474 -20.74 -11.78 0.03
CA TYR A 474 -20.02 -13.00 -0.35
C TYR A 474 -20.80 -14.27 0.02
N HIS A 475 -21.35 -14.34 1.23
CA HIS A 475 -22.18 -15.45 1.68
C HIS A 475 -23.39 -15.66 0.77
N GLU A 476 -24.11 -14.60 0.45
CA GLU A 476 -25.26 -14.66 -0.46
C GLU A 476 -24.86 -15.17 -1.83
N VAL A 477 -23.76 -14.66 -2.40
CA VAL A 477 -23.31 -15.05 -3.74
C VAL A 477 -22.78 -16.49 -3.77
N TYR A 478 -21.82 -16.83 -2.92
CA TYR A 478 -21.08 -18.10 -2.96
C TYR A 478 -21.76 -19.25 -2.21
N HIS A 479 -22.39 -18.98 -1.06
CA HIS A 479 -22.96 -20.04 -0.20
C HIS A 479 -24.46 -20.22 -0.43
N LEU A 480 -25.21 -19.13 -0.65
CA LEU A 480 -26.65 -19.20 -0.93
C LEU A 480 -26.97 -19.26 -2.42
N GLY A 481 -25.98 -19.03 -3.29
CA GLY A 481 -26.17 -19.08 -4.74
C GLY A 481 -26.97 -17.92 -5.29
N GLU A 482 -27.17 -16.83 -4.54
CA GLU A 482 -27.94 -15.68 -4.98
C GLU A 482 -27.27 -14.97 -6.16
N SER A 483 -28.07 -14.60 -7.14
CA SER A 483 -27.61 -13.87 -8.32
C SER A 483 -28.56 -12.75 -8.67
N VAL A 484 -27.98 -11.64 -9.12
CA VAL A 484 -28.70 -10.48 -9.63
C VAL A 484 -28.40 -10.32 -11.13
N PRO A 485 -29.30 -9.69 -11.90
CA PRO A 485 -28.99 -9.35 -13.28
C PRO A 485 -27.72 -8.49 -13.37
N TYR A 486 -26.83 -8.85 -14.29
CA TYR A 486 -25.70 -7.98 -14.65
C TYR A 486 -26.22 -6.63 -15.18
N PRO A 487 -25.47 -5.54 -14.96
CA PRO A 487 -25.96 -4.23 -15.28
C PRO A 487 -26.10 -4.03 -16.79
N THR A 488 -27.19 -3.39 -17.19
CA THR A 488 -27.39 -2.94 -18.57
C THR A 488 -27.25 -1.44 -18.66
N VAL A 489 -26.86 -0.97 -19.83
CA VAL A 489 -26.69 0.46 -20.11
C VAL A 489 -27.79 0.91 -21.05
N THR A 490 -28.52 1.95 -20.68
CA THR A 490 -29.57 2.56 -21.51
C THR A 490 -29.34 4.07 -21.66
N GLY A 491 -29.72 4.63 -22.81
CA GLY A 491 -29.58 6.06 -23.09
C GLY A 491 -28.16 6.53 -23.38
N SER A 492 -27.98 7.85 -23.42
CA SER A 492 -26.69 8.50 -23.64
C SER A 492 -25.82 8.46 -22.38
N ARG A 493 -24.51 8.30 -22.57
CA ARG A 493 -23.52 8.37 -21.47
C ARG A 493 -23.66 9.67 -20.68
N TYR A 494 -23.57 9.57 -19.35
CA TYR A 494 -23.54 10.74 -18.47
C TYR A 494 -22.29 11.57 -18.75
N THR A 495 -22.47 12.88 -18.94
CA THR A 495 -21.39 13.82 -19.20
C THR A 495 -20.93 14.49 -17.91
N ASN A 496 -19.74 15.09 -17.95
CA ASN A 496 -19.12 15.74 -16.80
C ASN A 496 -19.83 17.07 -16.44
N ASN A 497 -20.99 16.98 -15.81
CA ASN A 497 -21.77 18.10 -15.29
C ASN A 497 -21.61 18.17 -13.76
N ILE A 498 -20.39 18.44 -13.29
CA ILE A 498 -20.12 18.59 -11.86
C ILE A 498 -20.76 19.89 -11.37
N PRO A 499 -21.65 19.84 -10.35
CA PRO A 499 -22.20 21.05 -9.74
C PRO A 499 -21.11 21.85 -9.03
N ALA A 500 -21.32 23.16 -8.91
CA ALA A 500 -20.41 24.04 -8.17
C ALA A 500 -20.30 23.61 -6.70
N SER A 501 -19.10 23.74 -6.13
CA SER A 501 -18.87 23.46 -4.71
C SER A 501 -19.73 24.35 -3.81
N ARG A 502 -20.15 23.79 -2.69
CA ARG A 502 -20.70 24.53 -1.55
C ARG A 502 -19.84 24.29 -0.31
N TYR A 503 -19.95 25.14 0.70
CA TYR A 503 -19.07 25.06 1.88
C TYR A 503 -19.89 25.01 3.16
N VAL A 504 -19.60 24.05 4.04
CA VAL A 504 -20.15 24.01 5.40
C VAL A 504 -19.08 24.40 6.38
N HIS A 505 -19.40 25.36 7.23
CA HIS A 505 -18.58 25.66 8.40
C HIS A 505 -18.81 24.60 9.48
N ILE A 506 -17.74 23.95 9.93
CA ILE A 506 -17.80 22.92 10.99
C ILE A 506 -17.27 23.41 12.34
N GLU A 507 -16.97 24.70 12.47
CA GLU A 507 -16.35 25.29 13.66
C GLU A 507 -17.37 25.49 14.80
N GLN A 508 -17.58 24.44 15.61
CA GLN A 508 -18.07 24.46 17.00
C GLN A 508 -17.62 23.21 17.80
N ASP A 509 -16.67 22.41 17.32
CA ASP A 509 -16.13 21.28 18.09
C ASP A 509 -15.04 21.79 19.05
N PRO A 510 -15.25 21.80 20.38
CA PRO A 510 -14.31 22.34 21.35
C PRO A 510 -12.94 21.63 21.36
N GLU A 511 -12.81 20.46 20.74
CA GLU A 511 -11.54 19.73 20.62
C GLU A 511 -10.74 20.06 19.36
N LEU A 512 -11.30 20.82 18.41
CA LEU A 512 -10.72 21.01 17.08
C LEU A 512 -10.83 22.46 16.61
N ARG A 513 -9.69 23.13 16.51
CA ARG A 513 -9.59 24.43 15.81
C ARG A 513 -9.46 24.24 14.30
N GLU A 514 -8.71 23.21 13.89
CA GLU A 514 -8.60 22.78 12.50
C GLU A 514 -8.51 21.24 12.43
N LEU A 515 -9.02 20.63 11.35
CA LEU A 515 -8.94 19.17 11.16
C LEU A 515 -7.51 18.66 10.86
N ALA A 516 -6.58 19.55 10.50
CA ALA A 516 -5.15 19.25 10.47
C ALA A 516 -4.60 18.94 11.88
N GLU A 517 -5.26 19.44 12.92
CA GLU A 517 -4.93 19.19 14.32
C GLU A 517 -5.67 17.97 14.89
N ILE A 518 -6.32 17.15 14.05
CA ILE A 518 -7.10 15.99 14.54
C ILE A 518 -6.26 15.06 15.43
N ASP A 519 -4.94 14.99 15.20
CA ASP A 519 -3.99 14.23 16.02
C ASP A 519 -3.89 14.73 17.48
N ARG A 520 -4.35 15.96 17.76
CA ARG A 520 -4.42 16.59 19.08
C ARG A 520 -5.78 16.38 19.77
N SER A 521 -6.79 15.89 19.06
CA SER A 521 -8.13 15.63 19.62
C SER A 521 -8.13 14.43 20.57
N GLN A 522 -9.04 14.43 21.55
CA GLN A 522 -9.19 13.31 22.47
C GLN A 522 -9.75 12.08 21.75
N ILE A 523 -10.58 12.31 20.73
CA ILE A 523 -11.16 11.26 19.89
C ILE A 523 -10.08 10.50 19.11
N PHE A 524 -9.14 11.22 18.48
CA PHE A 524 -7.99 10.57 17.85
C PHE A 524 -7.16 9.78 18.86
N ALA A 525 -6.84 10.38 20.01
CA ALA A 525 -6.06 9.71 21.05
C ALA A 525 -6.77 8.43 21.56
N SER A 526 -8.09 8.49 21.70
CA SER A 526 -8.94 7.35 22.07
C SER A 526 -8.87 6.24 21.02
N TYR A 527 -9.05 6.56 19.73
CA TYR A 527 -8.94 5.56 18.67
C TYR A 527 -7.52 5.01 18.53
N MET A 528 -6.49 5.84 18.72
CA MET A 528 -5.11 5.36 18.69
C MET A 528 -4.83 4.40 19.85
N ALA A 529 -5.29 4.72 21.06
CA ALA A 529 -5.15 3.84 22.23
C ALA A 529 -5.91 2.53 22.03
N ASP A 530 -7.13 2.59 21.48
CA ASP A 530 -7.96 1.43 21.17
C ASP A 530 -7.31 0.53 20.10
N LEU A 531 -6.86 1.07 18.97
CA LEU A 531 -6.16 0.29 17.94
C LEU A 531 -4.85 -0.31 18.46
N THR A 532 -4.18 0.35 19.40
CA THR A 532 -2.97 -0.17 20.05
C THR A 532 -3.31 -1.30 21.02
N ALA A 533 -4.42 -1.21 21.74
CA ALA A 533 -4.90 -2.26 22.65
C ALA A 533 -5.39 -3.51 21.91
N LEU A 534 -5.87 -3.35 20.68
CA LEU A 534 -6.31 -4.43 19.79
C LEU A 534 -5.16 -5.08 19.00
N ASP A 535 -3.93 -4.60 19.16
CA ASP A 535 -2.77 -5.15 18.44
C ASP A 535 -2.49 -6.57 18.92
N PHE A 536 -2.75 -7.54 18.05
CA PHE A 536 -2.53 -8.95 18.34
C PHE A 536 -1.02 -9.20 18.40
N ALA A 537 -0.48 -9.33 19.62
CA ALA A 537 0.93 -9.70 19.77
C ALA A 537 1.14 -11.08 19.12
N PRO A 538 2.09 -11.24 18.17
CA PRO A 538 2.47 -12.57 17.72
C PRO A 538 2.94 -13.31 18.97
N GLN A 539 2.32 -14.46 19.26
CA GLN A 539 2.78 -15.33 20.33
C GLN A 539 4.16 -15.89 19.94
N GLY A 540 5.19 -15.11 20.22
CA GLY A 540 6.60 -15.42 20.16
C GLY A 540 7.24 -14.71 21.34
N CYS A 541 7.50 -15.47 22.41
CA CYS A 541 7.87 -14.96 23.72
C CYS A 541 9.13 -14.08 23.68
N GLY A 542 8.95 -12.78 23.89
CA GLY A 542 9.98 -11.85 24.33
C GLY A 542 9.31 -10.57 24.79
N THR A 543 9.50 -10.14 26.02
CA THR A 543 9.20 -8.77 26.46
C THR A 543 10.51 -7.99 26.44
N VAL A 544 10.47 -6.75 25.96
CA VAL A 544 11.58 -5.80 26.15
C VAL A 544 11.20 -4.92 27.34
N ARG A 545 12.09 -4.82 28.33
CA ARG A 545 11.90 -3.90 29.45
C ARG A 545 12.30 -2.49 29.01
N LYS A 546 11.33 -1.56 28.97
CA LYS A 546 11.59 -0.13 28.77
C LYS A 546 11.46 0.62 30.09
N MET A 547 12.31 1.64 30.29
CA MET A 547 12.28 2.46 31.50
C MET A 547 11.00 3.31 31.54
N ARG A 548 10.22 3.21 32.63
CA ARG A 548 9.03 4.06 32.83
C ARG A 548 9.43 5.48 33.24
N MET A 549 9.20 6.45 32.37
CA MET A 549 9.56 7.86 32.57
C MET A 549 8.35 8.67 33.05
N PHE A 550 8.54 9.52 34.05
CA PHE A 550 7.59 10.50 34.57
C PHE A 550 7.99 11.89 34.11
N GLU A 551 7.13 12.55 33.35
CA GLU A 551 7.41 13.89 32.81
C GLU A 551 6.62 14.96 33.58
N THR A 552 7.25 16.08 33.90
CA THR A 552 6.53 17.25 34.44
C THR A 552 5.61 17.82 33.36
N GLN A 553 4.45 18.37 33.74
CA GLN A 553 3.61 19.05 32.75
C GLN A 553 4.33 20.30 32.24
N PRO A 554 4.49 20.48 30.91
CA PRO A 554 5.08 21.71 30.38
C PRO A 554 4.14 22.89 30.64
N VAL A 555 4.71 24.02 31.06
CA VAL A 555 4.02 25.32 30.93
C VAL A 555 3.86 25.60 29.44
N ARG A 556 2.66 25.99 28.99
CA ARG A 556 2.35 26.23 27.58
C ARG A 556 1.82 27.64 27.37
N TYR A 557 2.41 28.36 26.42
CA TYR A 557 1.95 29.68 25.98
C TYR A 557 1.78 29.61 24.46
N GLY A 558 0.54 29.50 23.98
CA GLY A 558 0.25 29.15 22.59
C GLY A 558 0.81 27.76 22.22
N ASP A 559 1.35 27.62 21.01
CA ASP A 559 1.96 26.37 20.52
C ASP A 559 3.37 26.10 21.06
N LYS A 560 3.92 27.01 21.89
CA LYS A 560 5.27 26.88 22.44
C LYS A 560 5.21 26.26 23.83
N THR A 561 6.00 25.23 24.04
CA THR A 561 6.14 24.53 25.32
C THR A 561 7.42 24.97 26.04
N GLY A 562 7.33 25.14 27.36
CA GLY A 562 8.49 25.25 28.24
C GLY A 562 9.20 23.90 28.41
N ALA A 563 10.38 23.92 29.02
CA ALA A 563 11.14 22.69 29.25
C ALA A 563 10.35 21.69 30.10
N VAL A 564 10.39 20.42 29.68
CA VAL A 564 9.82 19.27 30.40
C VAL A 564 10.94 18.49 31.07
N PHE A 565 10.72 18.07 32.30
CA PHE A 565 11.65 17.21 33.03
C PHE A 565 11.14 15.80 33.07
N SER A 566 11.79 14.93 32.30
CA SER A 566 11.54 13.49 32.28
C SER A 566 12.42 12.81 33.32
N VAL A 567 11.79 12.11 34.26
CA VAL A 567 12.44 11.45 35.39
C VAL A 567 12.07 9.98 35.40
N TRP A 568 13.06 9.11 35.49
CA TRP A 568 12.82 7.69 35.64
C TRP A 568 12.31 7.36 37.05
N SER A 569 11.23 6.59 37.15
CA SER A 569 10.63 6.23 38.45
C SER A 569 11.22 5.00 39.12
N GLY A 570 12.23 4.36 38.52
CA GLY A 570 12.72 3.07 39.03
C GLY A 570 11.82 1.87 38.66
N GLU A 571 10.78 2.09 37.84
CA GLU A 571 9.89 1.06 37.33
C GLU A 571 10.20 0.77 35.86
N TRP A 572 10.00 -0.48 35.43
CA TRP A 572 10.13 -0.92 34.04
C TRP A 572 8.73 -1.28 33.52
N ASP A 573 8.46 -0.89 32.29
CA ASP A 573 7.34 -1.43 31.53
C ASP A 573 7.81 -2.67 30.78
N GLU A 574 7.16 -3.81 31.00
CA GLU A 574 7.28 -4.96 30.11
C GLU A 574 6.40 -4.70 28.89
N VAL A 575 7.04 -4.31 27.79
CA VAL A 575 6.38 -4.16 26.50
C VAL A 575 6.68 -5.39 25.66
N PRO A 576 5.69 -5.98 24.96
CA PRO A 576 5.93 -7.07 24.03
C PRO A 576 7.05 -6.70 23.05
N ALA A 577 7.94 -7.65 22.75
CA ALA A 577 8.83 -7.57 21.61
C ALA A 577 7.96 -7.70 20.36
N ILE A 578 7.50 -6.56 19.87
CA ILE A 578 6.85 -6.46 18.57
C ILE A 578 7.95 -6.78 17.56
N THR A 579 7.96 -7.99 17.00
CA THR A 579 8.60 -8.19 15.70
C THR A 579 7.84 -7.28 14.75
N PRO A 580 8.46 -6.26 14.15
CA PRO A 580 7.79 -5.46 13.16
C PRO A 580 7.25 -6.40 12.08
N THR A 581 6.05 -6.14 11.56
CA THR A 581 5.84 -6.41 10.14
C THR A 581 7.02 -5.75 9.44
N ASP A 582 7.77 -6.49 8.60
CA ASP A 582 8.95 -5.96 7.91
C ASP A 582 8.71 -4.50 7.55
N GLU A 583 9.62 -3.58 7.88
CA GLU A 583 9.50 -2.17 7.46
C GLU A 583 9.39 -2.03 5.92
N ASN A 584 9.54 -3.15 5.19
CA ASN A 584 9.28 -3.32 3.77
C ASN A 584 7.81 -3.60 3.39
N ASP A 585 6.87 -3.77 4.35
CA ASP A 585 5.44 -3.87 4.03
C ASP A 585 4.91 -2.49 3.63
N ALA A 586 5.08 -2.20 2.34
CA ALA A 586 4.95 -0.87 1.74
C ALA A 586 3.60 -0.18 1.97
N CYS A 587 2.57 -0.90 2.43
CA CYS A 587 1.23 -0.36 2.63
C CYS A 587 0.78 -0.39 4.10
N GLY A 588 1.36 -1.26 4.94
CA GLY A 588 1.10 -1.30 6.37
C GLY A 588 -0.26 -1.88 6.81
N TYR A 589 -1.04 -2.47 5.90
CA TYR A 589 -2.27 -3.22 6.20
C TYR A 589 -2.09 -4.65 5.68
N VAL A 590 -2.12 -5.63 6.58
CA VAL A 590 -1.86 -7.04 6.24
C VAL A 590 -3.00 -7.90 6.72
N ILE A 591 -3.58 -8.69 5.81
CA ILE A 591 -4.57 -9.71 6.17
C ILE A 591 -3.92 -11.07 6.02
N ASP A 592 -4.06 -11.89 7.07
CA ASP A 592 -3.61 -13.27 7.04
C ASP A 592 -4.46 -14.09 6.06
N GLU A 593 -3.82 -14.66 5.04
CA GLU A 593 -4.51 -15.35 3.94
C GLU A 593 -5.21 -16.63 4.41
N GLU A 594 -4.60 -17.38 5.31
CA GLU A 594 -5.18 -18.60 5.87
C GLU A 594 -6.40 -18.26 6.73
N ALA A 595 -6.30 -17.23 7.57
CA ALA A 595 -7.42 -16.77 8.39
C ALA A 595 -8.56 -16.21 7.53
N ALA A 596 -8.24 -15.47 6.45
CA ALA A 596 -9.25 -15.01 5.50
C ALA A 596 -9.99 -16.19 4.87
N SER A 597 -9.26 -17.19 4.38
CA SER A 597 -9.85 -18.42 3.83
C SER A 597 -10.72 -19.14 4.85
N PHE A 598 -10.27 -19.29 6.10
CA PHE A 598 -11.04 -19.90 7.18
C PHE A 598 -12.34 -19.14 7.47
N ILE A 599 -12.30 -17.80 7.51
CA ILE A 599 -13.49 -16.97 7.74
C ILE A 599 -14.50 -17.16 6.62
N LEU A 600 -14.07 -17.18 5.36
CA LEU A 600 -14.97 -17.22 4.21
C LEU A 600 -15.59 -18.61 4.00
N ASN A 601 -14.93 -19.68 4.46
CA ASN A 601 -15.38 -21.06 4.26
C ASN A 601 -16.05 -21.65 5.51
N GLU A 602 -15.40 -21.58 6.67
CA GLU A 602 -15.81 -22.31 7.87
C GLU A 602 -16.56 -21.42 8.88
N ALA A 603 -16.12 -20.16 9.07
CA ALA A 603 -16.68 -19.27 10.10
C ALA A 603 -17.69 -18.24 9.54
N ILE A 604 -18.03 -18.28 8.25
CA ILE A 604 -18.80 -17.22 7.60
C ILE A 604 -20.19 -17.04 8.22
N SER A 605 -20.81 -18.14 8.67
CA SER A 605 -22.13 -18.12 9.32
C SER A 605 -22.13 -17.30 10.61
N ASP A 606 -21.04 -17.31 11.38
CA ASP A 606 -20.91 -16.51 12.59
C ASP A 606 -20.83 -15.01 12.27
N TYR A 607 -20.07 -14.65 11.24
CA TYR A 607 -19.92 -13.28 10.76
C TYR A 607 -21.23 -12.73 10.16
N VAL A 608 -21.96 -13.56 9.41
CA VAL A 608 -23.28 -13.22 8.88
C VAL A 608 -24.31 -13.05 10.00
N ARG A 609 -24.27 -13.91 11.03
CA ARG A 609 -25.12 -13.74 12.22
C ARG A 609 -24.84 -12.41 12.92
N LEU A 610 -23.58 -12.02 13.05
CA LEU A 610 -23.21 -10.71 13.60
C LEU A 610 -23.78 -9.58 12.74
N HIS A 611 -23.61 -9.64 11.41
CA HIS A 611 -24.22 -8.68 10.49
C HIS A 611 -25.73 -8.52 10.75
N ASP A 612 -26.47 -9.62 10.78
CA ASP A 612 -27.93 -9.60 10.93
C ASP A 612 -28.37 -9.05 12.31
N GLN A 613 -27.62 -9.34 13.38
CA GLN A 613 -27.83 -8.74 14.71
C GLN A 613 -27.67 -7.23 14.70
N PHE A 614 -26.63 -6.71 14.04
CA PHE A 614 -26.40 -5.26 13.91
C PHE A 614 -27.45 -4.59 13.02
N TYR A 615 -27.87 -5.27 11.96
CA TYR A 615 -28.85 -4.74 11.01
C TYR A 615 -30.27 -4.65 11.62
N HIS A 616 -30.66 -5.61 12.46
CA HIS A 616 -32.02 -5.74 13.00
C HIS A 616 -32.22 -5.33 14.48
N GLY A 617 -31.17 -4.95 15.22
CA GLY A 617 -31.26 -4.61 16.65
C GLY A 617 -31.87 -3.23 16.98
N GLU A 618 -32.37 -3.04 18.23
CA GLU A 618 -33.02 -1.80 18.72
C GLU A 618 -32.11 -0.55 18.73
N SER A 619 -30.80 -0.73 18.75
CA SER A 619 -29.81 0.36 18.61
C SER A 619 -29.52 0.72 17.15
N GLY A 620 -29.96 -0.09 16.19
CA GLY A 620 -29.77 0.11 14.76
C GLY A 620 -28.36 0.52 14.34
N LEU A 621 -28.31 1.07 13.14
CA LEU A 621 -27.21 1.76 12.48
C LEU A 621 -26.56 2.95 13.27
N ALA A 622 -26.74 3.08 14.59
CA ALA A 622 -26.27 4.20 15.40
C ALA A 622 -24.82 4.07 15.91
N HIS A 623 -24.19 2.89 15.82
CA HIS A 623 -22.81 2.63 16.28
C HIS A 623 -21.93 1.95 15.21
N ARG A 624 -21.90 2.50 13.99
CA ARG A 624 -21.34 1.84 12.80
C ARG A 624 -19.82 1.83 12.67
N ALA A 625 -19.12 2.86 13.15
CA ALA A 625 -17.74 3.03 12.75
C ALA A 625 -16.87 1.98 13.44
N ASN A 626 -16.14 1.21 12.62
CA ASN A 626 -14.97 0.43 12.99
C ASN A 626 -15.23 -0.96 13.60
N VAL A 627 -16.47 -1.46 13.64
CA VAL A 627 -16.78 -2.80 14.21
C VAL A 627 -16.05 -3.93 13.47
N THR A 628 -16.20 -4.01 12.13
CA THR A 628 -15.50 -5.04 11.33
C THR A 628 -13.99 -4.91 11.52
N LEU A 629 -13.47 -3.69 11.41
CA LEU A 629 -12.06 -3.38 11.56
C LEU A 629 -11.50 -3.86 12.92
N ARG A 630 -12.17 -3.48 14.02
CA ARG A 630 -11.77 -3.85 15.38
C ARG A 630 -11.85 -5.36 15.60
N ARG A 631 -12.88 -6.02 15.05
CA ARG A 631 -13.02 -7.47 15.14
C ARG A 631 -11.85 -8.18 14.47
N LEU A 632 -11.54 -7.82 13.23
CA LEU A 632 -10.43 -8.43 12.49
C LEU A 632 -9.07 -8.17 13.16
N LEU A 633 -8.88 -6.99 13.77
CA LEU A 633 -7.69 -6.69 14.58
C LEU A 633 -7.62 -7.57 15.83
N SER A 634 -8.72 -7.65 16.59
CA SER A 634 -8.80 -8.42 17.84
C SER A 634 -8.59 -9.92 17.66
N GLU A 635 -8.88 -10.45 16.47
CA GLU A 635 -8.65 -11.85 16.12
C GLU A 635 -7.27 -12.09 15.48
N GLY A 636 -6.47 -11.04 15.27
CA GLY A 636 -5.15 -11.13 14.64
C GLY A 636 -5.19 -11.38 13.12
N VAL A 637 -6.38 -11.34 12.52
CA VAL A 637 -6.64 -11.53 11.09
C VAL A 637 -6.10 -10.34 10.29
N LEU A 638 -6.37 -9.12 10.76
CA LEU A 638 -5.84 -7.88 10.20
C LEU A 638 -4.74 -7.35 11.12
N ARG A 639 -3.58 -7.00 10.55
CA ARG A 639 -2.46 -6.37 11.26
C ARG A 639 -2.16 -5.01 10.62
N LEU A 640 -1.85 -4.04 11.46
CA LEU A 640 -1.53 -2.67 11.05
C LEU A 640 -0.12 -2.30 11.50
N SER A 641 0.67 -1.74 10.58
CA SER A 641 1.89 -0.99 10.95
C SER A 641 1.54 0.23 11.79
N ASP A 642 2.52 0.79 12.51
CA ASP A 642 2.30 2.01 13.32
C ASP A 642 1.83 3.22 12.49
N ASN A 643 2.31 3.33 11.25
CA ASN A 643 1.84 4.35 10.32
C ASN A 643 0.39 4.10 9.89
N ALA A 644 0.04 2.85 9.62
CA ALA A 644 -1.34 2.48 9.29
C ALA A 644 -2.29 2.68 10.47
N LYS A 645 -1.90 2.36 11.71
CA LYS A 645 -2.68 2.63 12.93
C LYS A 645 -3.00 4.12 13.05
N ARG A 646 -1.98 4.99 12.96
CA ARG A 646 -2.16 6.45 13.00
C ARG A 646 -3.08 6.95 11.89
N HIS A 647 -2.87 6.49 10.66
CA HIS A 647 -3.69 6.87 9.53
C HIS A 647 -5.16 6.41 9.69
N THR A 648 -5.36 5.19 10.19
CA THR A 648 -6.67 4.61 10.51
C THR A 648 -7.37 5.41 11.61
N ALA A 649 -6.70 5.71 12.73
CA ALA A 649 -7.25 6.53 13.81
C ALA A 649 -7.67 7.93 13.33
N ARG A 650 -6.88 8.58 12.46
CA ARG A 650 -7.24 9.86 11.82
C ARG A 650 -8.52 9.77 10.99
N LEU A 651 -8.66 8.70 10.20
CA LEU A 651 -9.85 8.48 9.37
C LEU A 651 -11.10 8.24 10.23
N MET A 652 -10.98 7.42 11.27
CA MET A 652 -12.07 7.12 12.21
C MET A 652 -12.50 8.37 12.98
N ALA A 653 -11.55 9.15 13.51
CA ALA A 653 -11.83 10.41 14.20
C ALA A 653 -12.54 11.41 13.28
N ARG A 654 -12.12 11.51 12.00
CA ARG A 654 -12.78 12.36 11.02
C ARG A 654 -14.20 11.90 10.70
N ALA A 655 -14.41 10.60 10.53
CA ALA A 655 -15.74 10.05 10.30
C ALA A 655 -16.69 10.39 11.45
N ASP A 656 -16.21 10.29 12.70
CA ASP A 656 -16.97 10.65 13.89
C ASP A 656 -17.33 12.16 13.94
N ILE A 657 -16.38 13.04 13.61
CA ILE A 657 -16.63 14.49 13.51
C ILE A 657 -17.72 14.75 12.45
N TYR A 658 -17.57 14.19 11.25
CA TYR A 658 -18.54 14.36 10.18
C TYR A 658 -19.92 13.83 10.59
N HIS A 659 -19.98 12.74 11.35
CA HIS A 659 -21.23 12.22 11.89
C HIS A 659 -21.89 13.18 12.89
N ARG A 660 -21.13 13.71 13.86
CA ARG A 660 -21.63 14.67 14.85
C ARG A 660 -22.18 15.96 14.22
N HIS A 661 -21.63 16.37 13.09
CA HIS A 661 -22.12 17.52 12.31
C HIS A 661 -23.19 17.17 11.26
N GLY A 662 -23.66 15.92 11.21
CA GLY A 662 -24.70 15.48 10.27
C GLY A 662 -24.23 15.39 8.81
N LEU A 663 -22.93 15.34 8.56
CA LEU A 663 -22.32 15.32 7.23
C LEU A 663 -22.12 13.89 6.66
N THR A 664 -22.12 12.85 7.49
CA THR A 664 -21.98 11.46 7.01
C THR A 664 -23.14 11.01 6.11
N PHE A 665 -24.29 11.68 6.14
CA PHE A 665 -25.50 11.28 5.41
C PHE A 665 -25.79 12.14 4.18
N MET A 666 -24.78 12.86 3.66
CA MET A 666 -24.90 13.78 2.53
C MET A 666 -24.96 13.07 1.17
N ALA A 667 -25.85 12.08 1.04
CA ALA A 667 -26.07 11.35 -0.20
C ALA A 667 -26.86 12.18 -1.23
N ASP A 668 -27.78 13.02 -0.77
CA ASP A 668 -28.68 13.78 -1.63
C ASP A 668 -28.55 15.27 -1.31
N CYS A 669 -27.82 16.02 -2.14
CA CYS A 669 -27.74 17.50 -2.10
C CYS A 669 -29.09 18.22 -2.33
N GLU A 670 -30.21 17.50 -2.28
CA GLU A 670 -31.56 17.98 -2.51
C GLU A 670 -32.27 18.39 -1.22
N ASP A 671 -31.69 18.13 -0.03
CA ASP A 671 -32.27 18.62 1.24
C ASP A 671 -32.23 20.16 1.31
N PRO A 672 -33.39 20.86 1.29
CA PRO A 672 -33.44 22.31 1.36
C PRO A 672 -32.83 22.87 2.66
N ALA A 673 -32.85 22.10 3.76
CA ALA A 673 -32.24 22.48 5.03
C ALA A 673 -30.70 22.48 4.99
N MET A 674 -30.09 21.73 4.07
CA MET A 674 -28.64 21.76 3.83
C MET A 674 -28.21 22.95 2.98
N VAL A 675 -29.00 23.32 1.96
CA VAL A 675 -28.73 24.49 1.13
C VAL A 675 -28.68 25.77 1.97
N THR A 676 -29.49 25.86 3.02
CA THR A 676 -29.52 26.99 3.95
C THR A 676 -28.35 27.00 4.95
N ARG A 677 -27.71 25.86 5.22
CA ARG A 677 -26.53 25.72 6.11
C ARG A 677 -25.19 25.80 5.38
N THR A 678 -25.22 25.99 4.06
CA THR A 678 -24.04 25.96 3.20
C THR A 678 -23.86 27.27 2.47
N LEU A 679 -22.61 27.71 2.36
CA LEU A 679 -22.23 28.88 1.59
C LEU A 679 -22.03 28.50 0.12
N SER A 680 -22.44 29.39 -0.79
CA SER A 680 -21.97 29.33 -2.18
C SER A 680 -20.47 29.63 -2.23
N GLU A 681 -19.79 29.32 -3.34
CA GLU A 681 -18.38 29.70 -3.55
C GLU A 681 -18.16 31.21 -3.34
N GLY A 682 -19.06 32.05 -3.85
CA GLY A 682 -18.97 33.50 -3.69
C GLY A 682 -19.17 33.96 -2.25
N ASP A 683 -20.15 33.37 -1.55
CA ASP A 683 -20.41 33.68 -0.13
C ASP A 683 -19.30 33.16 0.78
N TYR A 684 -18.71 32.01 0.45
CA TYR A 684 -17.53 31.48 1.13
C TYR A 684 -16.34 32.41 0.91
N GLN A 685 -16.06 32.83 -0.33
CA GLN A 685 -14.99 33.79 -0.60
C GLN A 685 -15.24 35.13 0.10
N ALA A 686 -16.49 35.59 0.19
CA ALA A 686 -16.87 36.77 0.95
C ALA A 686 -16.70 36.55 2.46
N ALA A 687 -17.10 35.40 3.01
CA ALA A 687 -16.93 35.04 4.41
C ALA A 687 -15.45 34.91 4.78
N VAL A 688 -14.63 34.28 3.95
CA VAL A 688 -13.18 34.22 4.09
C VAL A 688 -12.54 35.59 3.91
N ALA A 689 -13.04 36.42 2.99
CA ALA A 689 -12.59 37.81 2.85
C ALA A 689 -13.00 38.67 4.06
N LEU A 690 -14.14 38.37 4.69
CA LEU A 690 -14.58 38.95 5.96
C LEU A 690 -13.70 38.48 7.11
N LEU A 691 -13.35 37.20 7.17
CA LEU A 691 -12.33 36.65 8.09
C LEU A 691 -10.92 37.23 7.82
N LYS A 692 -10.65 37.69 6.58
CA LYS A 692 -9.42 38.40 6.20
C LYS A 692 -9.49 39.92 6.38
N SER A 693 -10.68 40.51 6.56
CA SER A 693 -10.91 41.97 6.69
C SER A 693 -11.36 42.40 8.08
N GLU A 694 -11.83 41.47 8.90
CA GLU A 694 -11.34 41.42 10.26
C GLU A 694 -9.84 41.20 10.15
N THR A 695 -9.07 42.22 10.54
CA THR A 695 -7.84 41.90 11.26
C THR A 695 -8.25 40.83 12.24
N VAL A 696 -7.79 39.60 11.99
CA VAL A 696 -7.43 38.70 13.06
C VAL A 696 -6.51 39.57 13.92
N VAL A 697 -7.11 40.23 14.92
CA VAL A 697 -6.50 40.30 16.22
C VAL A 697 -6.28 38.84 16.50
N THR A 698 -5.10 38.34 16.11
CA THR A 698 -4.48 37.28 16.87
C THR A 698 -4.74 37.74 18.29
N PRO A 699 -5.52 37.02 19.12
CA PRO A 699 -5.48 37.36 20.53
C PRO A 699 -3.98 37.36 20.81
N GLU A 700 -3.42 38.54 21.08
CA GLU A 700 -2.00 38.66 21.38
C GLU A 700 -1.79 37.53 22.38
N PRO A 701 -0.96 36.53 22.05
CA PRO A 701 -0.98 35.24 22.74
C PRO A 701 -0.90 35.59 24.21
N LEU A 702 -2.03 35.48 24.94
CA LEU A 702 -2.33 36.35 26.10
C LEU A 702 -1.05 36.46 26.87
N VAL A 703 -0.31 37.57 26.67
CA VAL A 703 1.10 37.58 27.06
C VAL A 703 0.98 37.56 28.56
N PRO A 704 1.25 36.41 29.21
CA PRO A 704 0.81 36.26 30.57
C PRO A 704 1.51 37.38 31.31
N THR A 705 0.77 38.12 32.12
CA THR A 705 1.35 39.24 32.85
C THR A 705 2.59 38.73 33.58
N ILE A 706 3.56 39.61 33.88
CA ILE A 706 4.73 39.21 34.67
C ILE A 706 4.27 38.47 35.95
N HIS A 707 3.13 38.87 36.53
CA HIS A 707 2.53 38.19 37.66
C HIS A 707 2.08 36.75 37.35
N GLU A 708 1.34 36.51 36.26
CA GLU A 708 0.90 35.17 35.84
C GLU A 708 2.09 34.27 35.46
N GLN A 709 3.10 34.80 34.76
CA GLN A 709 4.32 34.03 34.46
C GLN A 709 5.09 33.66 35.74
N LEU A 710 5.12 34.55 36.74
CA LEU A 710 5.70 34.24 38.04
C LEU A 710 4.87 33.21 38.81
N GLN A 711 3.55 33.21 38.67
CA GLN A 711 2.67 32.19 39.25
C GLN A 711 2.87 30.82 38.59
N ASP A 712 2.95 30.76 37.26
CA ASP A 712 3.22 29.53 36.51
C ASP A 712 4.61 28.98 36.83
N LEU A 713 5.61 29.86 36.88
CA LEU A 713 6.95 29.49 37.31
C LEU A 713 6.94 28.99 38.75
N ALA A 714 6.18 29.62 39.66
CA ALA A 714 6.03 29.15 41.03
C ALA A 714 5.35 27.77 41.12
N ALA A 715 4.35 27.50 40.26
CA ALA A 715 3.70 26.20 40.16
C ALA A 715 4.66 25.13 39.63
N ALA A 716 5.42 25.43 38.57
CA ALA A 716 6.47 24.56 38.04
C ALA A 716 7.56 24.28 39.10
N LEU A 717 7.99 25.31 39.83
CA LEU A 717 8.92 25.19 40.95
C LEU A 717 8.35 24.35 42.10
N SER A 718 7.05 24.42 42.38
CA SER A 718 6.38 23.56 43.36
C SER A 718 6.44 22.08 42.94
N GLN A 719 6.20 21.79 41.66
CA GLN A 719 6.35 20.44 41.11
C GLN A 719 7.81 19.96 41.18
N ILE A 720 8.78 20.81 40.83
CA ILE A 720 10.21 20.54 40.93
C ILE A 720 10.61 20.26 42.38
N ARG A 721 10.12 21.04 43.36
CA ARG A 721 10.37 20.80 44.79
C ARG A 721 9.85 19.41 45.22
N LYS A 722 8.64 19.05 44.81
CA LYS A 722 8.05 17.73 45.11
C LYS A 722 8.86 16.60 44.48
N LEU A 723 9.27 16.78 43.22
CA LEU A 723 10.10 15.83 42.47
C LEU A 723 11.49 15.66 43.09
N TYR A 724 12.16 16.79 43.39
CA TYR A 724 13.47 16.83 44.03
C TYR A 724 13.45 16.12 45.38
N LYS A 725 12.43 16.39 46.22
CA LYS A 725 12.24 15.69 47.50
C LYS A 725 12.09 14.19 47.33
N ASN A 726 11.32 13.75 46.33
CA ASN A 726 11.12 12.32 46.06
C ASN A 726 12.42 11.64 45.61
N LEU A 727 13.13 12.27 44.66
CA LEU A 727 14.39 11.76 44.12
C LEU A 727 15.51 11.75 45.17
N ALA A 728 15.60 12.81 45.98
CA ALA A 728 16.53 12.91 47.10
C ALA A 728 16.38 11.73 48.06
N GLN A 729 15.13 11.46 48.47
CA GLN A 729 14.84 10.36 49.38
C GLN A 729 15.12 9.00 48.76
N ARG A 730 14.74 8.78 47.49
CA ARG A 730 15.01 7.53 46.76
C ARG A 730 16.50 7.27 46.58
N ARG A 731 17.27 8.31 46.23
CA ARG A 731 18.72 8.22 46.12
C ARG A 731 19.36 7.91 47.47
N ALA A 732 18.95 8.57 48.55
CA ALA A 732 19.47 8.29 49.88
C ALA A 732 19.17 6.84 50.31
N LEU A 733 17.95 6.35 50.05
CA LEU A 733 17.56 4.96 50.31
C LEU A 733 18.40 3.96 49.49
N GLY A 734 18.63 4.25 48.21
CA GLY A 734 19.51 3.48 47.33
C GLY A 734 20.96 3.48 47.81
N MET A 735 21.47 4.61 48.29
CA MET A 735 22.82 4.73 48.86
C MET A 735 22.99 3.89 50.14
N VAL A 736 22.01 3.90 51.05
CA VAL A 736 22.02 3.01 52.23
C VAL A 736 22.03 1.56 51.78
N THR A 737 21.19 1.21 50.80
CA THR A 737 21.12 -0.14 50.24
C THR A 737 22.47 -0.57 49.64
N LEU A 738 23.13 0.27 48.85
CA LEU A 738 24.42 -0.03 48.24
C LEU A 738 25.56 -0.10 49.27
N GLN A 739 25.48 0.66 50.36
CA GLN A 739 26.45 0.58 51.44
C GLN A 739 26.31 -0.75 52.21
N GLN A 740 25.09 -1.23 52.39
CA GLN A 740 24.80 -2.48 53.10
C GLN A 740 24.98 -3.73 52.23
N MET A 741 24.57 -3.68 50.97
CA MET A 741 24.52 -4.84 50.07
C MET A 741 25.67 -4.87 49.06
N GLY A 742 26.44 -3.79 48.94
CA GLY A 742 27.55 -3.64 48.00
C GLY A 742 27.14 -2.98 46.67
N ARG A 743 28.12 -2.39 45.96
CA ARG A 743 27.89 -1.65 44.71
C ARG A 743 27.38 -2.49 43.53
N GLN A 744 27.63 -3.79 43.55
CA GLN A 744 27.16 -4.74 42.53
C GLN A 744 25.77 -5.33 42.84
N PHE A 745 25.11 -4.87 43.90
CA PHE A 745 23.82 -5.39 44.30
C PHE A 745 22.76 -5.18 43.21
N THR A 746 22.10 -6.28 42.86
CA THR A 746 20.98 -6.33 41.93
C THR A 746 19.76 -6.93 42.63
N PHE A 747 18.58 -6.41 42.31
CA PHE A 747 17.31 -6.98 42.72
C PHE A 747 16.33 -6.91 41.55
N ASP A 748 15.69 -8.04 41.23
CA ASP A 748 14.81 -8.19 40.06
C ASP A 748 15.46 -7.76 38.72
N GLY A 749 16.73 -8.11 38.54
CA GLY A 749 17.52 -7.77 37.34
C GLY A 749 17.98 -6.30 37.27
N VAL A 750 17.68 -5.48 38.27
CA VAL A 750 18.04 -4.05 38.30
C VAL A 750 19.27 -3.81 39.17
N ALA A 751 20.32 -3.21 38.60
CA ALA A 751 21.51 -2.79 39.35
C ALA A 751 21.24 -1.50 40.13
N TYR A 752 21.26 -1.57 41.46
CA TYR A 752 20.94 -0.43 42.33
C TYR A 752 21.95 0.72 42.20
N SER A 753 23.19 0.43 41.78
CA SER A 753 24.21 1.43 41.49
C SER A 753 23.82 2.32 40.31
N ALA A 754 23.41 1.71 39.19
CA ALA A 754 22.91 2.45 38.03
C ALA A 754 21.69 3.31 38.38
N VAL A 755 20.79 2.80 39.23
CA VAL A 755 19.60 3.55 39.68
C VAL A 755 19.96 4.76 40.53
N THR A 756 20.86 4.55 41.49
CA THR A 756 21.29 5.60 42.42
C THR A 756 22.10 6.68 41.71
N ASP A 757 22.92 6.29 40.73
CA ASP A 757 23.67 7.22 39.87
C ASP A 757 22.72 8.03 38.98
N HIS A 758 21.70 7.39 38.41
CA HIS A 758 20.70 8.05 37.58
C HIS A 758 19.89 9.10 38.36
N TYR A 759 19.41 8.76 39.57
CA TYR A 759 18.82 9.75 40.47
C TYR A 759 19.81 10.89 40.81
N GLY A 760 21.10 10.57 40.90
CA GLY A 760 22.16 11.56 41.10
C GLY A 760 22.29 12.55 39.94
N VAL A 761 22.29 12.06 38.71
CA VAL A 761 22.31 12.90 37.49
C VAL A 761 21.07 13.80 37.43
N GLN A 762 19.89 13.26 37.74
CA GLN A 762 18.63 14.03 37.75
C GLN A 762 18.60 15.10 38.84
N LEU A 763 19.03 14.79 40.06
CA LEU A 763 19.16 15.78 41.13
C LEU A 763 20.18 16.87 40.77
N SER A 764 21.25 16.53 40.06
CA SER A 764 22.23 17.50 39.55
C SER A 764 21.61 18.39 38.47
N ALA A 765 20.84 17.82 37.53
CA ALA A 765 20.16 18.58 36.48
C ALA A 765 19.13 19.56 37.07
N LEU A 766 18.32 19.12 38.04
CA LEU A 766 17.35 19.99 38.74
C LEU A 766 18.05 21.12 39.52
N ARG A 767 19.20 20.83 40.14
CA ARG A 767 20.03 21.88 40.77
C ARG A 767 20.58 22.86 39.76
N GLN A 768 21.09 22.38 38.63
CA GLN A 768 21.64 23.22 37.57
C GLN A 768 20.56 24.12 36.96
N LEU A 769 19.34 23.60 36.80
CA LEU A 769 18.18 24.36 36.37
C LEU A 769 17.87 25.51 37.34
N CYS A 770 17.90 25.25 38.64
CA CYS A 770 17.56 26.24 39.67
C CYS A 770 18.71 27.16 40.07
N ARG A 771 19.89 27.05 39.42
CA ARG A 771 21.11 27.76 39.81
C ARG A 771 21.16 29.22 39.37
N SER A 772 20.44 29.56 38.31
CA SER A 772 20.40 30.93 37.80
C SER A 772 19.01 31.28 37.28
N PRO A 773 18.60 32.57 37.35
CA PRO A 773 17.33 33.03 36.79
C PRO A 773 17.19 32.59 35.32
N ARG A 774 18.24 32.71 34.52
CA ARG A 774 18.25 32.32 33.10
C ARG A 774 17.88 30.84 32.88
N ASN A 775 18.37 29.94 33.73
CA ASN A 775 18.04 28.52 33.62
C ASN A 775 16.61 28.25 34.11
N LEU A 776 16.19 28.88 35.21
CA LEU A 776 14.81 28.76 35.69
C LEU A 776 13.80 29.18 34.63
N LEU A 777 14.10 30.24 33.89
CA LEU A 777 13.23 30.76 32.85
C LEU A 777 13.08 29.83 31.64
N THR A 778 13.94 28.81 31.48
CA THR A 778 13.72 27.76 30.46
C THR A 778 12.51 26.89 30.75
N LEU A 779 12.00 26.88 31.98
CA LEU A 779 10.73 26.25 32.36
C LEU A 779 9.53 26.93 31.72
N LEU A 780 9.67 28.20 31.36
CA LEU A 780 8.67 28.93 30.60
C LEU A 780 8.92 28.72 29.10
N PRO A 781 7.87 28.68 28.26
CA PRO A 781 7.95 28.69 26.81
C PRO A 781 8.90 29.76 26.26
N ALA A 782 9.53 29.52 25.10
CA ALA A 782 10.50 30.46 24.51
C ALA A 782 9.94 31.87 24.21
N ASN A 783 8.63 31.98 24.07
CA ASN A 783 7.88 33.23 23.87
C ASN A 783 7.47 33.94 25.19
N ALA A 784 7.84 33.44 26.36
CA ALA A 784 7.57 34.10 27.64
C ALA A 784 8.33 35.43 27.75
N THR A 785 7.68 36.52 28.18
CA THR A 785 8.33 37.84 28.28
C THR A 785 9.44 37.88 29.31
N LEU A 786 9.36 37.06 30.36
CA LEU A 786 10.47 36.90 31.30
C LEU A 786 11.73 36.30 30.66
N ARG A 787 11.67 35.71 29.45
CA ARG A 787 12.86 35.23 28.71
C ARG A 787 13.48 36.27 27.78
N SER A 788 12.85 37.44 27.61
CA SER A 788 13.34 38.52 26.73
C SER A 788 14.42 39.39 27.41
N GLU A 789 15.24 40.10 26.64
CA GLU A 789 16.37 40.92 27.14
C GLU A 789 15.95 42.20 27.92
N GLY A 790 14.69 42.33 28.34
CA GLY A 790 14.13 43.52 29.01
C GLY A 790 13.46 43.26 30.37
N MET A 791 13.85 42.20 31.10
CA MET A 791 13.27 41.90 32.41
C MET A 791 13.47 43.07 33.40
N PRO A 792 12.43 43.51 34.14
CA PRO A 792 12.61 44.52 35.19
C PRO A 792 13.60 44.05 36.26
N LEU A 793 14.54 44.91 36.66
CA LEU A 793 15.56 44.64 37.69
C LEU A 793 14.96 44.04 38.98
N ALA A 794 13.81 44.54 39.43
CA ALA A 794 13.15 44.03 40.64
C ALA A 794 12.67 42.56 40.49
N VAL A 795 12.31 42.12 39.28
CA VAL A 795 11.92 40.73 38.99
C VAL A 795 13.15 39.85 38.88
N GLU A 796 14.24 40.36 38.29
CA GLU A 796 15.52 39.66 38.22
C GLU A 796 16.09 39.43 39.63
N ASP A 797 16.09 40.45 40.49
CA ASP A 797 16.48 40.34 41.91
C ASP A 797 15.62 39.31 42.65
N HIS A 798 14.31 39.31 42.39
CA HIS A 798 13.39 38.35 43.01
C HIS A 798 13.64 36.90 42.54
N LEU A 799 13.90 36.69 41.24
CA LEU A 799 14.26 35.38 40.70
C LEU A 799 15.63 34.92 41.20
N GLN A 800 16.56 35.84 41.40
CA GLN A 800 17.87 35.54 41.97
C GLN A 800 17.77 35.15 43.45
N GLN A 801 16.94 35.85 44.22
CA GLN A 801 16.60 35.46 45.58
C GLN A 801 15.88 34.10 45.62
N ALA A 802 14.96 33.84 44.69
CA ALA A 802 14.28 32.55 44.57
C ALA A 802 15.26 31.40 44.22
N CYS A 803 16.23 31.62 43.34
CA CYS A 803 17.30 30.65 43.07
C CYS A 803 18.11 30.34 44.34
N GLN A 804 18.50 31.36 45.10
CA GLN A 804 19.25 31.20 46.35
C GLN A 804 18.43 30.44 47.40
N GLN A 805 17.14 30.79 47.55
CA GLN A 805 16.21 30.09 48.43
C GLN A 805 16.03 28.63 48.02
N LEU A 806 15.83 28.33 46.73
CA LEU A 806 15.71 26.96 46.22
C LEU A 806 16.96 26.12 46.49
N VAL A 807 18.15 26.69 46.32
CA VAL A 807 19.40 26.00 46.62
C VAL A 807 19.51 25.67 48.11
N ALA A 808 19.16 26.61 48.99
CA ALA A 808 19.10 26.37 50.43
C ALA A 808 18.05 25.29 50.78
N GLU A 809 16.83 25.41 50.24
CA GLU A 809 15.75 24.44 50.40
C GLU A 809 16.17 23.03 49.94
N PHE A 810 16.83 22.90 48.80
CA PHE A 810 17.31 21.60 48.30
C PHE A 810 18.33 20.95 49.25
N ASN A 811 19.21 21.75 49.85
CA ASN A 811 20.14 21.24 50.86
C ASN A 811 19.40 20.76 52.11
N THR A 812 18.41 21.54 52.58
CA THR A 812 17.55 21.13 53.70
C THR A 812 16.75 19.87 53.37
N VAL A 813 16.22 19.74 52.15
CA VAL A 813 15.48 18.56 51.68
C VAL A 813 16.36 17.32 51.63
N LEU A 814 17.62 17.44 51.17
CA LEU A 814 18.56 16.31 51.21
C LEU A 814 18.81 15.85 52.65
N GLN A 815 19.11 16.79 53.56
CA GLN A 815 19.36 16.48 54.96
C GLN A 815 18.12 15.84 55.61
N ALA A 816 16.93 16.41 55.40
CA ALA A 816 15.67 15.88 55.90
C ALA A 816 15.40 14.46 55.36
N GLY A 817 15.71 14.20 54.09
CA GLY A 817 15.60 12.86 53.50
C GLY A 817 16.46 11.83 54.23
N TRP A 818 17.71 12.18 54.53
CA TRP A 818 18.62 11.34 55.33
C TRP A 818 18.15 11.18 56.78
N GLN A 819 17.66 12.25 57.41
CA GLN A 819 17.14 12.23 58.77
C GLN A 819 15.94 11.28 58.90
N VAL A 820 14.98 11.34 57.97
CA VAL A 820 13.82 10.43 57.96
C VAL A 820 14.25 8.97 57.85
N ILE A 821 15.27 8.68 57.04
CA ILE A 821 15.83 7.32 56.93
C ILE A 821 16.51 6.92 58.25
N ALA A 822 17.34 7.79 58.83
CA ALA A 822 18.00 7.53 60.11
C ALA A 822 17.00 7.29 61.25
N ASP A 823 15.97 8.12 61.38
CA ASP A 823 14.93 7.97 62.41
C ASP A 823 14.18 6.64 62.24
N THR A 824 13.87 6.27 61.00
CA THR A 824 13.21 4.99 60.68
C THR A 824 14.09 3.80 61.08
N LEU A 825 15.39 3.87 60.79
CA LEU A 825 16.35 2.81 61.14
C LEU A 825 16.62 2.74 62.66
N LYS A 826 16.56 3.88 63.37
CA LYS A 826 16.72 3.97 64.83
C LYS A 826 15.55 3.39 65.61
N GLY A 827 14.33 3.45 65.05
CA GLY A 827 13.10 2.94 65.66
C GLY A 827 12.83 1.44 65.47
N GLY A 828 13.65 0.73 64.68
CA GLY A 828 13.51 -0.70 64.43
C GLY A 828 13.86 -1.54 65.66
N ARG A 829 12.93 -2.40 66.13
CA ARG A 829 13.16 -3.28 67.29
C ARG A 829 14.38 -4.18 67.07
N HIS A 830 15.45 -3.96 67.84
CA HIS A 830 16.57 -4.89 67.98
C HIS A 830 16.06 -6.20 68.61
N GLY A 831 15.76 -7.21 67.78
CA GLY A 831 15.29 -8.50 68.30
C GLY A 831 14.82 -9.54 67.28
N ALA A 832 14.59 -9.19 66.01
CA ALA A 832 14.30 -10.19 64.97
C ALA A 832 15.58 -10.50 64.19
N LYS A 833 16.02 -11.77 64.23
CA LYS A 833 17.00 -12.30 63.28
C LYS A 833 16.48 -12.10 61.86
N GLU A 834 17.34 -11.61 60.97
CA GLU A 834 17.13 -11.48 59.51
C GLU A 834 16.05 -10.46 59.06
N MET A 835 16.30 -9.16 59.23
CA MET A 835 15.57 -8.13 58.48
C MET A 835 16.40 -7.62 57.30
N THR A 836 16.25 -8.29 56.15
CA THR A 836 16.91 -7.92 54.88
C THR A 836 16.31 -6.66 54.23
N LEU A 837 15.21 -6.13 54.76
CA LEU A 837 14.35 -5.12 54.15
C LEU A 837 13.88 -4.07 55.17
N PHE A 838 13.81 -2.81 54.77
CA PHE A 838 13.16 -1.72 55.51
C PHE A 838 12.36 -0.81 54.59
N PHE A 839 11.37 -0.12 55.16
CA PHE A 839 10.50 0.77 54.40
C PHE A 839 10.54 2.19 54.94
N VAL A 840 10.66 3.15 54.03
CA VAL A 840 10.57 4.59 54.33
C VAL A 840 9.56 5.19 53.37
N ASN A 841 8.46 5.76 53.89
CA ASN A 841 7.37 6.35 53.08
C ASN A 841 6.87 5.41 51.95
N ASN A 842 6.56 4.15 52.27
CA ASN A 842 6.15 3.10 51.32
C ASN A 842 7.19 2.78 50.22
N ARG A 843 8.47 3.08 50.44
CA ARG A 843 9.57 2.71 49.55
C ARG A 843 10.51 1.75 50.26
N MET A 844 10.93 0.72 49.54
CA MET A 844 11.74 -0.38 50.05
C MET A 844 13.24 -0.09 49.93
N GLY A 845 13.99 -0.37 50.98
CA GLY A 845 15.45 -0.43 51.00
C GLY A 845 15.92 -1.76 51.58
N PHE A 846 17.16 -2.13 51.30
CA PHE A 846 17.76 -3.37 51.78
C PHE A 846 18.88 -3.06 52.78
N MET A 847 19.01 -3.87 53.82
CA MET A 847 20.08 -3.73 54.81
C MET A 847 20.53 -5.10 55.31
N GLN A 848 21.79 -5.21 55.72
CA GLN A 848 22.32 -6.40 56.38
C GLN A 848 22.29 -6.23 57.90
N ASP A 849 22.72 -5.05 58.37
CA ASP A 849 22.77 -4.71 59.78
C ASP A 849 22.13 -3.33 60.03
N PRO A 850 21.02 -3.26 60.79
CA PRO A 850 20.32 -2.01 61.07
C PRO A 850 21.19 -0.95 61.76
N GLN A 851 22.15 -1.36 62.60
CA GLN A 851 22.98 -0.44 63.35
C GLN A 851 23.98 0.29 62.44
N THR A 852 24.68 -0.42 61.56
CA THR A 852 25.59 0.16 60.57
C THR A 852 24.84 0.96 59.49
N ALA A 853 23.65 0.52 59.08
CA ALA A 853 22.79 1.27 58.16
C ALA A 853 22.36 2.61 58.78
N TRP A 854 21.96 2.60 60.05
CA TRP A 854 21.64 3.81 60.81
C TRP A 854 22.86 4.73 60.94
N GLN A 855 24.01 4.21 61.34
CA GLN A 855 25.25 4.98 61.47
C GLN A 855 25.63 5.68 60.15
N TYR A 856 25.49 4.99 59.02
CA TYR A 856 25.75 5.55 57.70
C TYR A 856 24.77 6.69 57.37
N ALA A 857 23.47 6.47 57.55
CA ALA A 857 22.46 7.50 57.29
C ALA A 857 22.64 8.74 58.21
N ASP A 858 22.93 8.52 59.49
CA ASP A 858 23.19 9.56 60.47
C ASP A 858 24.49 10.34 60.17
N GLN A 859 25.55 9.66 59.72
CA GLN A 859 26.78 10.29 59.26
C GLN A 859 26.54 11.18 58.04
N GLN A 860 25.77 10.72 57.05
CA GLN A 860 25.42 11.54 55.87
C GLN A 860 24.59 12.77 56.27
N CYS A 861 23.67 12.62 57.23
CA CYS A 861 22.90 13.75 57.78
C CYS A 861 23.83 14.79 58.44
N ARG A 862 24.77 14.34 59.28
CA ARG A 862 25.75 15.22 59.95
C ARG A 862 26.69 15.93 58.98
N LEU A 863 27.17 15.24 57.94
CA LEU A 863 28.02 15.86 56.91
C LEU A 863 27.30 16.96 56.14
N LEU A 864 26.01 16.77 55.83
CA LEU A 864 25.19 17.80 55.19
C LEU A 864 24.93 18.99 56.12
N ALA A 865 24.72 18.74 57.42
CA ALA A 865 24.57 19.81 58.42
C ALA A 865 25.85 20.67 58.53
N MET A 866 27.02 20.03 58.63
CA MET A 866 28.32 20.73 58.66
C MET A 866 28.57 21.55 57.38
N HIS A 867 28.20 21.02 56.21
CA HIS A 867 28.35 21.74 54.95
C HIS A 867 27.44 22.96 54.88
N GLN A 868 26.21 22.87 55.40
CA GLN A 868 25.29 24.01 55.50
C GLN A 868 25.80 25.08 56.49
N GLU A 869 26.32 24.69 57.65
CA GLU A 869 26.93 25.61 58.62
C GLU A 869 28.14 26.35 58.03
N THR A 870 28.97 25.64 57.25
CA THR A 870 30.13 26.23 56.56
C THR A 870 29.69 27.19 55.44
N GLN A 871 28.60 26.88 54.72
CA GLN A 871 28.02 27.78 53.71
C GLN A 871 27.27 28.97 54.30
N ALA A 872 26.75 28.87 55.52
CA ALA A 872 26.10 29.97 56.22
C ALA A 872 27.11 30.93 56.90
N ALA A 873 28.31 30.45 57.19
CA ALA A 873 29.42 31.23 57.76
C ALA A 873 30.32 31.91 56.71
N ALA A 874 30.23 31.50 55.45
CA ALA A 874 30.92 32.08 54.28
C ALA A 874 29.99 33.02 53.51
#